data_AF-A0AA88Z565-F1
#
_entry.id   AF-A0AA88Z565-F1
#
_cell.length_a   1.000
_cell.length_b   1.000
_cell.length_c   1.000
_cell.angle_alpha   90.00
_cell.angle_beta   90.00
_cell.angle_gamma   90.00
#
_symmetry.space_group_name_H-M   'P 1'
#
loop_
_entity.id
_entity.type
_entity.pdbx_description
1 polymer ?
#
loop_
_entity_poly.entity_id
_entity_poly.type
_entity_poly.pdbx_seq_one_letter_code
_entity_poly.pdbx_strand_id
1 'polypeptide(L)'
;MSGTQLLPPERITLPLLPLRDVVVFPHMVIPLFVGRPKSIKALEAAMEGGKHIMLVAQKTAAKDEPTEKDMYEVGCIANILQMLKLPDGTVKVLVEGLQRAKALSIEEQETQFSCEVMPLEPDHADSAETEALRRAIVSQFDQYVKLNKKIPPEILTSLSGIDEAGRLADMIAERLPLKLDQKQHILEMFPVIERLEHLLAQLEAEIDILQVEKRIRGRVKRQMEKSQREYYLNEQVKAIQKELGEGEEGADLEELEKRINAARMPKEAKKKADAELKKLKLMSPMSAEATVVRNYIDTLIGLPWRKKSKVNNDLSNAEQVLDEDHFGLEKVKERILEYLAVQQRVDKVKAPILCLVGPPGVGKTSLGQSIARATNRKFVRMALGGVRDEAEIRGHRRTYIGSMPGKILQSLAKVGVRNPLFLLDEVDKMGMDFRGDPSSALLEVLDPEQNHTFADHYIEVDFDLSDVMFVATSNSLNIPPPLLDRMEVIRLSGYTEDEKVSIAQRYLLPKQKKNNGLKEGEIEVTEQAIRDIIRYYTREAGVRSLEREVSKICRKVVKMLLLKKASGAIKVDGENLDTFLGVRKYDFGLAAKENQVGQVTGLAWTEVGGDLLTIEAAVMPGKGNVIRTGSLGDVMKESVEAARSVVRSRSRRLGIKDEAFEKQDIHIHVPEGATPKDGPSAGGAMTTALVSVLTGIPVRADVAMTGEITLRGEVLPIGGLKEKLLAAHRGGIKLVLIPEENVKDLADIPDNVKNAIEIVPVRWIDKVLELALERSPTPLPPEEDAKAAAPVGEAAKDAGSTEVVKH
;
A
#
# COMPACT_ATOMS: atom_id res chain seq x y z
N MET A 1 -34.93 -43.55 14.36
CA MET A 1 -35.94 -42.49 14.18
C MET A 1 -36.19 -41.83 15.52
N SER A 2 -35.72 -40.61 15.73
CA SER A 2 -36.37 -39.67 16.63
C SER A 2 -37.44 -38.94 15.82
N GLY A 3 -38.68 -38.91 16.31
CA GLY A 3 -39.70 -38.05 15.74
C GLY A 3 -39.47 -36.63 16.22
N THR A 4 -38.52 -35.92 15.61
CA THR A 4 -38.19 -34.54 16.00
C THR A 4 -39.29 -33.63 15.46
N GLN A 5 -40.16 -33.16 16.35
CA GLN A 5 -41.37 -32.42 16.01
C GLN A 5 -40.97 -31.05 15.43
N LEU A 6 -41.37 -30.79 14.18
CA LEU A 6 -41.17 -29.49 13.53
C LEU A 6 -41.96 -28.43 14.30
N LEU A 7 -41.35 -27.25 14.51
CA LEU A 7 -42.05 -26.11 15.11
C LEU A 7 -42.99 -25.50 14.06
N PRO A 8 -44.23 -25.10 14.42
CA PRO A 8 -45.19 -24.53 13.48
C PRO A 8 -44.65 -23.24 12.85
N PRO A 9 -45.16 -22.81 11.68
CA PRO A 9 -44.76 -21.57 10.99
C PRO A 9 -45.33 -20.29 11.68
N GLU A 10 -45.24 -20.24 13.00
CA GLU A 10 -45.59 -19.10 13.85
C GLU A 10 -44.32 -18.34 14.26
N ARG A 11 -44.46 -17.05 14.57
CA ARG A 11 -43.32 -16.26 15.04
C ARG A 11 -42.93 -16.66 16.45
N ILE A 12 -41.68 -17.03 16.64
CA ILE A 12 -41.12 -17.40 17.94
C ILE A 12 -39.79 -16.65 18.16
N THR A 13 -39.52 -16.24 19.39
CA THR A 13 -38.24 -15.63 19.76
C THR A 13 -37.27 -16.72 20.20
N LEU A 14 -36.13 -16.86 19.52
CA LEU A 14 -35.06 -17.79 19.90
C LEU A 14 -33.73 -17.05 20.15
N PRO A 15 -32.86 -17.56 21.03
CA PRO A 15 -31.46 -17.14 21.10
C PRO A 15 -30.77 -17.40 19.75
N LEU A 16 -29.89 -16.49 19.33
CA LEU A 16 -29.20 -16.55 18.05
C LEU A 16 -27.69 -16.75 18.24
N LEU A 17 -27.12 -17.71 17.50
CA LEU A 17 -25.70 -18.01 17.48
C LEU A 17 -25.11 -17.73 16.08
N PRO A 18 -24.28 -16.67 15.92
CA PRO A 18 -23.65 -16.36 14.65
C PRO A 18 -22.43 -17.25 14.39
N LEU A 19 -22.46 -17.99 13.28
CA LEU A 19 -21.39 -18.91 12.84
C LEU A 19 -20.46 -18.22 11.84
N ARG A 20 -19.14 -18.45 11.92
CA ARG A 20 -18.15 -17.78 11.05
C ARG A 20 -18.02 -18.44 9.68
N ASP A 21 -17.69 -19.74 9.67
CA ASP A 21 -17.24 -20.47 8.49
C ASP A 21 -18.12 -21.69 8.15
N VAL A 22 -19.30 -21.79 8.77
CA VAL A 22 -20.19 -22.96 8.69
C VAL A 22 -21.64 -22.52 8.45
N VAL A 23 -22.28 -23.16 7.47
CA VAL A 23 -23.73 -23.16 7.27
C VAL A 23 -24.25 -24.51 7.77
N VAL A 24 -25.27 -24.49 8.63
CA VAL A 24 -25.89 -25.71 9.17
C VAL A 24 -27.18 -26.00 8.42
N PHE A 25 -27.33 -27.24 7.95
CA PHE A 25 -28.51 -27.72 7.25
C PHE A 25 -29.45 -28.52 8.19
N PRO A 26 -30.74 -28.68 7.84
CA PRO A 26 -31.62 -29.65 8.50
C PRO A 26 -30.98 -31.05 8.56
N HIS A 27 -31.18 -31.75 9.67
CA HIS A 27 -30.61 -33.06 10.02
C HIS A 27 -29.07 -33.14 10.10
N MET A 28 -28.35 -32.03 9.93
CA MET A 28 -26.89 -31.98 10.08
C MET A 28 -26.52 -31.98 11.57
N VAL A 29 -25.67 -32.93 11.98
CA VAL A 29 -25.12 -32.99 13.35
C VAL A 29 -23.66 -32.55 13.34
N ILE A 30 -23.34 -31.44 14.01
CA ILE A 30 -21.99 -30.86 14.00
C ILE A 30 -21.54 -30.37 15.38
N PRO A 31 -20.29 -30.66 15.81
CA PRO A 31 -19.70 -30.01 16.98
C PRO A 31 -19.24 -28.59 16.65
N LEU A 32 -19.71 -27.61 17.41
CA LEU A 32 -19.30 -26.21 17.35
C LEU A 32 -18.47 -25.85 18.58
N PHE A 33 -17.48 -24.98 18.39
CA PHE A 33 -16.65 -24.42 19.46
C PHE A 33 -16.97 -22.93 19.62
N VAL A 34 -17.40 -22.53 20.81
CA VAL A 34 -17.91 -21.19 21.08
C VAL A 34 -17.11 -20.54 22.22
N GLY A 35 -16.40 -19.46 21.90
CA GLY A 35 -15.58 -18.70 22.86
C GLY A 35 -16.04 -17.25 23.10
N ARG A 36 -16.97 -16.70 22.31
CA ARG A 36 -17.47 -15.33 22.50
C ARG A 36 -18.42 -15.28 23.70
N PRO A 37 -18.26 -14.37 24.70
CA PRO A 37 -19.12 -14.31 25.88
C PRO A 37 -20.63 -14.18 25.58
N LYS A 38 -21.02 -13.31 24.63
CA LYS A 38 -22.42 -13.15 24.18
C LYS A 38 -22.99 -14.46 23.61
N SER A 39 -22.18 -15.23 22.90
CA SER A 39 -22.56 -16.51 22.28
C SER A 39 -22.64 -17.66 23.29
N ILE A 40 -21.81 -17.64 24.33
CA ILE A 40 -21.91 -18.59 25.46
C ILE A 40 -23.22 -18.36 26.22
N LYS A 41 -23.57 -17.10 26.51
CA LYS A 41 -24.85 -16.75 27.16
C LYS A 41 -26.06 -17.15 26.32
N ALA A 42 -26.03 -16.93 25.00
CA ALA A 42 -27.09 -17.38 24.10
C ALA A 42 -27.30 -18.91 24.13
N LEU A 43 -26.23 -19.71 24.28
CA LEU A 43 -26.31 -21.16 24.46
C LEU A 43 -26.89 -21.56 25.83
N GLU A 44 -26.54 -20.84 26.89
CA GLU A 44 -27.09 -21.06 28.24
C GLU A 44 -28.60 -20.74 28.28
N ALA A 45 -29.01 -19.61 27.71
CA ALA A 45 -30.42 -19.25 27.57
C ALA A 45 -31.20 -20.25 26.70
N ALA A 46 -30.60 -20.77 25.62
CA ALA A 46 -31.23 -21.81 24.80
C ALA A 46 -31.40 -23.12 25.59
N MET A 47 -30.43 -23.50 26.42
CA MET A 47 -30.52 -24.69 27.28
C MET A 47 -31.63 -24.59 28.34
N GLU A 48 -31.88 -23.39 28.87
CA GLU A 48 -32.99 -23.12 29.81
C GLU A 48 -34.34 -23.01 29.10
N GLY A 49 -34.39 -22.40 27.91
CA GLY A 49 -35.60 -22.06 27.15
C GLY A 49 -36.14 -23.14 26.20
N GLY A 50 -35.69 -24.40 26.30
CA GLY A 50 -36.23 -25.52 25.50
C GLY A 50 -35.27 -26.16 24.48
N LYS A 51 -33.96 -25.90 24.59
CA LYS A 51 -32.86 -26.45 23.77
C LYS A 51 -32.83 -26.06 22.29
N HIS A 52 -33.78 -25.25 21.83
CA HIS A 52 -33.78 -24.70 20.48
C HIS A 52 -32.91 -23.43 20.40
N ILE A 53 -32.10 -23.34 19.34
CA ILE A 53 -31.25 -22.18 19.06
C ILE A 53 -31.27 -21.87 17.56
N MET A 54 -31.26 -20.59 17.20
CA MET A 54 -31.18 -20.17 15.81
C MET A 54 -29.72 -20.06 15.36
N LEU A 55 -29.34 -20.80 14.32
CA LEU A 55 -28.00 -20.79 13.76
C LEU A 55 -27.99 -20.02 12.44
N VAL A 56 -27.17 -18.97 12.36
CA VAL A 56 -27.06 -18.06 11.20
C VAL A 56 -25.60 -17.86 10.84
N ALA A 57 -25.27 -17.92 9.54
CA ALA A 57 -23.92 -17.64 9.07
C ALA A 57 -23.62 -16.12 9.03
N GLN A 58 -22.35 -15.76 9.18
CA GLN A 58 -21.84 -14.40 8.97
C GLN A 58 -21.37 -14.22 7.52
N LYS A 59 -21.67 -13.06 6.92
CA LYS A 59 -21.18 -12.63 5.60
C LYS A 59 -19.67 -12.35 5.57
N THR A 60 -19.04 -12.19 6.74
CA THR A 60 -17.61 -11.89 6.86
C THR A 60 -17.04 -12.50 8.14
N ALA A 61 -16.39 -13.66 8.02
CA ALA A 61 -15.81 -14.42 9.14
C ALA A 61 -14.75 -13.67 9.98
N ALA A 62 -14.13 -12.65 9.40
CA ALA A 62 -13.09 -11.82 10.04
C ALA A 62 -13.64 -10.80 11.05
N LYS A 63 -14.96 -10.57 11.13
CA LYS A 63 -15.54 -9.60 12.06
C LYS A 63 -15.82 -10.24 13.41
N ASP A 64 -15.15 -9.76 14.47
CA ASP A 64 -15.30 -10.35 15.81
C ASP A 64 -16.60 -9.97 16.53
N GLU A 65 -17.19 -8.83 16.22
CA GLU A 65 -18.52 -8.43 16.66
C GLU A 65 -19.41 -8.16 15.43
N PRO A 66 -20.24 -9.14 14.99
CA PRO A 66 -21.15 -8.97 13.88
C PRO A 66 -22.36 -8.12 14.31
N THR A 67 -22.74 -7.18 13.45
CA THR A 67 -24.02 -6.45 13.55
C THR A 67 -25.09 -7.17 12.72
N GLU A 68 -26.36 -6.83 12.89
CA GLU A 68 -27.50 -7.37 12.13
C GLU A 68 -27.23 -7.49 10.62
N LYS A 69 -26.62 -6.46 10.01
CA LYS A 69 -26.35 -6.40 8.56
C LYS A 69 -25.28 -7.41 8.11
N ASP A 70 -24.40 -7.84 9.00
CA ASP A 70 -23.31 -8.79 8.71
C ASP A 70 -23.77 -10.26 8.75
N MET A 71 -25.04 -10.52 9.09
CA MET A 71 -25.63 -11.86 9.17
C MET A 71 -26.55 -12.13 7.97
N TYR A 72 -26.75 -13.40 7.62
CA TYR A 72 -27.73 -13.80 6.59
C TYR A 72 -29.15 -13.89 7.18
N GLU A 73 -30.16 -13.63 6.35
CA GLU A 73 -31.57 -13.66 6.80
C GLU A 73 -32.12 -15.08 6.98
N VAL A 74 -31.55 -16.07 6.27
CA VAL A 74 -31.99 -17.47 6.33
C VAL A 74 -30.95 -18.30 7.09
N GLY A 75 -31.43 -19.08 8.06
CA GLY A 75 -30.62 -19.97 8.87
C GLY A 75 -31.34 -21.27 9.18
N CYS A 76 -30.83 -22.00 10.16
CA CYS A 76 -31.42 -23.26 10.62
C CYS A 76 -31.68 -23.20 12.13
N ILE A 77 -32.90 -23.55 12.54
CA ILE A 77 -33.21 -23.82 13.95
C ILE A 77 -32.57 -25.17 14.27
N ALA A 78 -31.73 -25.21 15.30
CA ALA A 78 -31.06 -26.42 15.75
C ALA A 78 -31.46 -26.78 17.18
N ASN A 79 -31.35 -28.07 17.51
CA ASN A 79 -31.47 -28.62 18.85
C ASN A 79 -30.09 -28.82 19.47
N ILE A 80 -29.92 -28.43 20.73
CA ILE A 80 -28.68 -28.67 21.49
C ILE A 80 -28.71 -30.09 22.07
N LEU A 81 -27.90 -30.98 21.50
CA LEU A 81 -27.77 -32.37 21.94
C LEU A 81 -26.90 -32.50 23.20
N GLN A 82 -25.76 -31.80 23.22
CA GLN A 82 -24.78 -31.89 24.31
C GLN A 82 -23.98 -30.58 24.42
N MET A 83 -23.68 -30.15 25.64
CA MET A 83 -22.81 -29.01 25.93
C MET A 83 -21.71 -29.41 26.93
N LEU A 84 -20.47 -29.05 26.63
CA LEU A 84 -19.30 -29.29 27.48
C LEU A 84 -18.47 -28.01 27.60
N LYS A 85 -18.28 -27.52 28.83
CA LYS A 85 -17.36 -26.40 29.10
C LYS A 85 -15.93 -26.94 29.21
N LEU A 86 -14.99 -26.36 28.48
CA LEU A 86 -13.58 -26.74 28.46
C LEU A 86 -12.77 -25.92 29.48
N PRO A 87 -11.61 -26.42 29.96
CA PRO A 87 -10.81 -25.71 30.97
C PRO A 87 -10.21 -24.37 30.50
N ASP A 88 -10.20 -24.12 29.18
CA ASP A 88 -9.75 -22.88 28.54
C ASP A 88 -10.82 -21.77 28.53
N GLY A 89 -12.02 -22.03 29.09
CA GLY A 89 -13.14 -21.11 29.11
C GLY A 89 -14.03 -21.16 27.86
N THR A 90 -13.69 -21.97 26.85
CA THR A 90 -14.54 -22.19 25.68
C THR A 90 -15.62 -23.24 25.94
N VAL A 91 -16.70 -23.20 25.16
CA VAL A 91 -17.78 -24.19 25.22
C VAL A 91 -17.83 -24.98 23.93
N LYS A 92 -17.72 -26.30 24.03
CA LYS A 92 -17.97 -27.23 22.93
C LYS A 92 -19.42 -27.70 22.99
N VAL A 93 -20.19 -27.41 21.96
CA VAL A 93 -21.60 -27.81 21.85
C VAL A 93 -21.81 -28.72 20.65
N LEU A 94 -22.62 -29.77 20.79
CA LEU A 94 -23.07 -30.61 19.69
C LEU A 94 -24.51 -30.22 19.35
N VAL A 95 -24.73 -29.79 18.11
CA VAL A 95 -26.04 -29.33 17.63
C VAL A 95 -26.54 -30.20 16.48
N GLU A 96 -27.86 -30.39 16.40
CA GLU A 96 -28.57 -31.04 15.30
C GLU A 96 -29.49 -30.01 14.63
N GLY A 97 -29.29 -29.71 13.34
CA GLY A 97 -30.23 -28.88 12.59
C GLY A 97 -31.60 -29.55 12.49
N LEU A 98 -32.68 -28.80 12.72
CA LEU A 98 -34.06 -29.28 12.65
C LEU A 98 -34.73 -28.89 11.35
N GLN A 99 -34.82 -27.57 11.10
CA GLN A 99 -35.53 -27.01 9.95
C GLN A 99 -34.98 -25.63 9.57
N ARG A 100 -35.29 -25.19 8.35
CA ARG A 100 -35.00 -23.84 7.89
C ARG A 100 -35.86 -22.83 8.65
N ALA A 101 -35.32 -21.64 8.87
CA ALA A 101 -36.10 -20.50 9.38
C ALA A 101 -35.57 -19.19 8.81
N LYS A 102 -36.45 -18.20 8.71
CA LYS A 102 -36.07 -16.82 8.39
C LYS A 102 -35.99 -16.00 9.68
N ALA A 103 -34.87 -15.31 9.88
CA ALA A 103 -34.73 -14.24 10.86
C ALA A 103 -35.51 -13.01 10.35
N LEU A 104 -36.46 -12.50 11.15
CA LEU A 104 -37.27 -11.33 10.83
C LEU A 104 -36.67 -10.04 11.42
N SER A 105 -36.16 -10.11 12.64
CA SER A 105 -35.43 -9.04 13.33
C SER A 105 -34.35 -9.67 14.20
N ILE A 106 -33.17 -9.03 14.30
CA ILE A 106 -32.10 -9.48 15.20
C ILE A 106 -31.88 -8.41 16.27
N GLU A 107 -32.28 -8.74 17.49
CA GLU A 107 -32.10 -7.87 18.65
C GLU A 107 -30.79 -8.20 19.36
N GLU A 108 -29.92 -7.19 19.47
CA GLU A 108 -28.75 -7.26 20.34
C GLU A 108 -29.14 -6.76 21.73
N GLN A 109 -29.35 -7.69 22.66
CA GLN A 109 -29.53 -7.38 24.08
C GLN A 109 -28.14 -7.25 24.75
N GLU A 110 -28.05 -6.56 25.89
CA GLU A 110 -26.77 -6.31 26.58
C GLU A 110 -25.93 -7.58 26.86
N THR A 111 -26.57 -8.75 26.90
CA THR A 111 -25.95 -10.02 27.27
C THR A 111 -25.88 -11.06 26.15
N GLN A 112 -26.73 -10.99 25.12
CA GLN A 112 -26.86 -12.02 24.09
C GLN A 112 -27.56 -11.50 22.82
N PHE A 113 -27.49 -12.26 21.73
CA PHE A 113 -28.34 -12.04 20.56
C PHE A 113 -29.63 -12.86 20.67
N SER A 114 -30.76 -12.22 20.40
CA SER A 114 -32.07 -12.85 20.26
C SER A 114 -32.68 -12.48 18.91
N CYS A 115 -33.55 -13.33 18.37
CA CYS A 115 -34.12 -13.13 17.05
C CYS A 115 -35.58 -13.58 17.02
N GLU A 116 -36.48 -12.76 16.43
CA GLU A 116 -37.77 -13.27 15.95
C GLU A 116 -37.50 -14.15 14.73
N VAL A 117 -37.73 -15.46 14.87
CA VAL A 117 -37.64 -16.41 13.77
C VAL A 117 -39.02 -16.83 13.30
N MET A 118 -39.13 -17.00 11.99
CA MET A 118 -40.26 -17.64 11.33
C MET A 118 -39.79 -18.98 10.79
N PRO A 119 -40.17 -20.11 11.42
CA PRO A 119 -39.91 -21.44 10.88
C PRO A 119 -40.52 -21.58 9.49
N LEU A 120 -39.82 -22.28 8.60
CA LEU A 120 -40.28 -22.54 7.24
C LEU A 120 -40.65 -24.01 7.11
N GLU A 121 -41.88 -24.27 6.68
CA GLU A 121 -42.34 -25.64 6.42
C GLU A 121 -41.52 -26.28 5.27
N PRO A 122 -41.20 -27.57 5.35
CA PRO A 122 -40.54 -28.28 4.26
C PRO A 122 -41.46 -28.39 3.04
N ASP A 123 -40.92 -28.09 1.86
CA ASP A 123 -41.61 -28.26 0.58
C ASP A 123 -41.76 -29.76 0.24
N HIS A 124 -42.99 -30.26 0.28
CA HIS A 124 -43.35 -31.65 0.00
C HIS A 124 -43.66 -31.85 -1.50
N ALA A 125 -42.64 -31.69 -2.34
CA ALA A 125 -42.73 -31.85 -3.79
C ALA A 125 -42.72 -33.32 -4.26
N ASP A 126 -43.77 -34.09 -3.95
CA ASP A 126 -43.95 -35.47 -4.43
C ASP A 126 -44.42 -35.52 -5.90
N SER A 127 -43.50 -35.21 -6.82
CA SER A 127 -43.72 -35.29 -8.27
C SER A 127 -42.87 -36.40 -8.91
N ALA A 128 -43.33 -36.91 -10.07
CA ALA A 128 -42.56 -37.90 -10.85
C ALA A 128 -41.20 -37.33 -11.33
N GLU A 129 -41.11 -36.01 -11.49
CA GLU A 129 -39.89 -35.27 -11.82
C GLU A 129 -38.93 -35.21 -10.63
N THR A 130 -39.44 -34.95 -9.41
CA THR A 130 -38.65 -34.97 -8.18
C THR A 130 -38.04 -36.37 -7.94
N GLU A 131 -38.80 -37.44 -8.14
CA GLU A 131 -38.28 -38.82 -8.01
C GLU A 131 -37.22 -39.15 -9.10
N ALA A 132 -37.36 -38.60 -10.31
CA ALA A 132 -36.34 -38.75 -11.35
C ALA A 132 -35.04 -38.01 -10.97
N LEU A 133 -35.13 -36.78 -10.48
CA LEU A 133 -33.99 -36.01 -9.95
C LEU A 133 -33.35 -36.69 -8.74
N ARG A 134 -34.15 -37.25 -7.82
CA ARG A 134 -33.67 -38.03 -6.67
C ARG A 134 -32.81 -39.23 -7.10
N ARG A 135 -33.24 -39.98 -8.12
CA ARG A 135 -32.45 -41.10 -8.67
C ARG A 135 -31.18 -40.61 -9.38
N ALA A 136 -31.27 -39.51 -10.11
CA ALA A 136 -30.12 -38.94 -10.82
C ALA A 136 -29.03 -38.46 -9.84
N ILE A 137 -29.41 -37.72 -8.79
CA ILE A 137 -28.45 -37.20 -7.80
C ILE A 137 -27.80 -38.32 -6.97
N VAL A 138 -28.52 -39.39 -6.60
CA VAL A 138 -27.93 -40.57 -5.95
C VAL A 138 -26.93 -41.28 -6.88
N SER A 139 -27.26 -41.44 -8.16
CA SER A 139 -26.38 -42.07 -9.15
C SER A 139 -25.10 -41.27 -9.38
N GLN A 140 -25.20 -39.94 -9.51
CA GLN A 140 -24.03 -39.09 -9.64
C GLN A 140 -23.21 -39.05 -8.32
N PHE A 141 -23.86 -39.00 -7.15
CA PHE A 141 -23.15 -39.02 -5.87
C PHE A 141 -22.38 -40.33 -5.62
N ASP A 142 -22.89 -41.48 -6.08
CA ASP A 142 -22.14 -42.75 -6.09
C ASP A 142 -20.87 -42.68 -6.97
N GLN A 143 -20.95 -42.07 -8.15
CA GLN A 143 -19.76 -41.82 -8.99
C GLN A 143 -18.75 -40.90 -8.29
N TYR A 144 -19.23 -39.83 -7.65
CA TYR A 144 -18.40 -38.89 -6.89
C TYR A 144 -17.67 -39.59 -5.73
N VAL A 145 -18.35 -40.43 -4.93
CA VAL A 145 -17.71 -41.21 -3.84
C VAL A 145 -16.68 -42.22 -4.38
N LYS A 146 -16.96 -42.88 -5.51
CA LYS A 146 -16.00 -43.79 -6.18
C LYS A 146 -14.73 -43.09 -6.68
N LEU A 147 -14.80 -41.79 -6.97
CA LEU A 147 -13.64 -40.97 -7.33
C LEU A 147 -12.94 -40.38 -6.09
N ASN A 148 -13.72 -39.91 -5.10
CA ASN A 148 -13.23 -39.25 -3.90
C ASN A 148 -13.09 -40.20 -2.70
N LYS A 149 -11.91 -40.83 -2.57
CA LYS A 149 -11.57 -41.76 -1.48
C LYS A 149 -11.61 -41.19 -0.05
N LYS A 150 -11.89 -39.89 0.14
CA LYS A 150 -12.05 -39.29 1.48
C LYS A 150 -13.41 -39.60 2.12
N ILE A 151 -14.41 -40.01 1.33
CA ILE A 151 -15.77 -40.28 1.80
C ILE A 151 -15.92 -41.79 2.01
N PRO A 152 -16.26 -42.27 3.23
CA PRO A 152 -16.54 -43.68 3.47
C PRO A 152 -17.75 -44.16 2.64
N PRO A 153 -17.66 -45.35 1.99
CA PRO A 153 -18.75 -45.87 1.15
C PRO A 153 -20.02 -46.21 1.95
N GLU A 154 -19.91 -46.40 3.26
CA GLU A 154 -21.03 -46.61 4.21
C GLU A 154 -22.08 -45.48 4.16
N ILE A 155 -21.67 -44.26 3.77
CA ILE A 155 -22.57 -43.12 3.62
C ILE A 155 -23.56 -43.34 2.46
N LEU A 156 -23.17 -44.03 1.38
CA LEU A 156 -24.06 -44.31 0.25
C LEU A 156 -25.27 -45.14 0.67
N THR A 157 -25.05 -46.18 1.49
CA THR A 157 -26.12 -47.00 2.07
C THR A 157 -27.07 -46.21 2.95
N SER A 158 -26.60 -45.15 3.62
CA SER A 158 -27.46 -44.28 4.44
C SER A 158 -28.29 -43.31 3.60
N LEU A 159 -27.74 -42.79 2.49
CA LEU A 159 -28.44 -41.87 1.59
C LEU A 159 -29.44 -42.59 0.67
N SER A 160 -29.16 -43.82 0.24
CA SER A 160 -30.06 -44.61 -0.61
C SER A 160 -31.38 -45.00 0.08
N GLY A 161 -31.43 -44.95 1.42
CA GLY A 161 -32.62 -45.22 2.23
C GLY A 161 -33.45 -43.99 2.58
N ILE A 162 -33.19 -42.84 1.94
CA ILE A 162 -33.94 -41.59 2.14
C ILE A 162 -34.90 -41.39 0.97
N ASP A 163 -36.19 -41.53 1.25
CA ASP A 163 -37.25 -41.31 0.26
C ASP A 163 -37.56 -39.82 0.05
N GLU A 164 -37.44 -39.02 1.10
CA GLU A 164 -37.69 -37.57 1.08
C GLU A 164 -36.57 -36.80 0.35
N ALA A 165 -36.89 -36.27 -0.84
CA ALA A 165 -35.91 -35.67 -1.73
C ALA A 165 -35.29 -34.35 -1.19
N GLY A 166 -36.07 -33.54 -0.46
CA GLY A 166 -35.56 -32.32 0.20
C GLY A 166 -34.50 -32.63 1.27
N ARG A 167 -34.72 -33.69 2.06
CA ARG A 167 -33.77 -34.18 3.06
C ARG A 167 -32.51 -34.78 2.42
N LEU A 168 -32.67 -35.51 1.32
CA LEU A 168 -31.53 -36.04 0.56
C LEU A 168 -30.64 -34.90 0.04
N ALA A 169 -31.25 -33.84 -0.53
CA ALA A 169 -30.53 -32.66 -1.03
C ALA A 169 -29.67 -32.01 0.08
N ASP A 170 -30.23 -31.83 1.27
CA ASP A 170 -29.54 -31.19 2.39
C ASP A 170 -28.36 -32.03 2.92
N MET A 171 -28.52 -33.36 3.01
CA MET A 171 -27.42 -34.27 3.40
C MET A 171 -26.31 -34.37 2.35
N ILE A 172 -26.62 -34.22 1.06
CA ILE A 172 -25.62 -34.16 -0.01
C ILE A 172 -24.87 -32.82 0.02
N ALA A 173 -25.58 -31.69 0.23
CA ALA A 173 -24.99 -30.35 0.33
C ALA A 173 -23.97 -30.22 1.47
N GLU A 174 -24.18 -30.91 2.59
CA GLU A 174 -23.22 -31.01 3.69
C GLU A 174 -21.86 -31.57 3.20
N ARG A 175 -21.90 -32.69 2.47
CA ARG A 175 -20.73 -33.50 2.09
C ARG A 175 -19.94 -32.95 0.90
N LEU A 176 -20.48 -31.98 0.17
CA LEU A 176 -19.78 -31.32 -0.95
C LEU A 176 -18.80 -30.22 -0.45
N PRO A 177 -17.62 -30.06 -1.09
CA PRO A 177 -16.58 -29.09 -0.71
C PRO A 177 -16.87 -27.67 -1.21
N LEU A 178 -18.11 -27.19 -1.05
CA LEU A 178 -18.57 -25.88 -1.51
C LEU A 178 -18.15 -24.73 -0.58
N LYS A 179 -17.99 -23.53 -1.13
CA LYS A 179 -17.76 -22.29 -0.36
C LYS A 179 -18.99 -21.91 0.47
N LEU A 180 -18.78 -21.09 1.51
CA LEU A 180 -19.85 -20.61 2.40
C LEU A 180 -21.00 -19.97 1.62
N ASP A 181 -20.70 -19.04 0.70
CA ASP A 181 -21.71 -18.36 -0.12
C ASP A 181 -22.59 -19.34 -0.92
N GLN A 182 -21.98 -20.40 -1.46
CA GLN A 182 -22.69 -21.43 -2.23
C GLN A 182 -23.55 -22.32 -1.33
N LYS A 183 -23.05 -22.68 -0.13
CA LYS A 183 -23.84 -23.43 0.86
C LYS A 183 -25.02 -22.62 1.37
N GLN A 184 -24.82 -21.34 1.62
CA GLN A 184 -25.87 -20.41 2.03
C GLN A 184 -26.93 -20.26 0.93
N HIS A 185 -26.52 -20.13 -0.33
CA HIS A 185 -27.45 -20.09 -1.46
C HIS A 185 -28.31 -21.37 -1.59
N ILE A 186 -27.75 -22.55 -1.33
CA ILE A 186 -28.49 -23.83 -1.29
C ILE A 186 -29.45 -23.91 -0.08
N LEU A 187 -29.10 -23.28 1.05
CA LEU A 187 -30.01 -23.16 2.21
C LEU A 187 -31.21 -22.25 1.88
N GLU A 188 -30.99 -21.20 1.10
CA GLU A 188 -31.98 -20.21 0.64
C GLU A 188 -32.87 -20.72 -0.52
N MET A 189 -32.51 -21.80 -1.21
CA MET A 189 -33.35 -22.46 -2.23
C MET A 189 -34.48 -23.26 -1.57
N PHE A 190 -35.65 -22.65 -1.40
CA PHE A 190 -36.83 -23.31 -0.82
C PHE A 190 -37.39 -24.43 -1.71
N PRO A 191 -37.65 -24.25 -3.01
CA PRO A 191 -38.21 -25.31 -3.86
C PRO A 191 -37.25 -26.51 -3.97
N VAL A 192 -37.76 -27.72 -3.75
CA VAL A 192 -36.93 -28.94 -3.76
C VAL A 192 -36.36 -29.25 -5.15
N ILE A 193 -37.15 -29.02 -6.22
CA ILE A 193 -36.73 -29.29 -7.61
C ILE A 193 -35.51 -28.43 -8.00
N GLU A 194 -35.60 -27.11 -7.85
CA GLU A 194 -34.51 -26.16 -8.15
C GLU A 194 -33.24 -26.51 -7.35
N ARG A 195 -33.40 -26.89 -6.07
CA ARG A 195 -32.29 -27.26 -5.20
C ARG A 195 -31.58 -28.55 -5.68
N LEU A 196 -32.35 -29.54 -6.13
CA LEU A 196 -31.81 -30.79 -6.69
C LEU A 196 -31.09 -30.56 -8.02
N GLU A 197 -31.65 -29.77 -8.92
CA GLU A 197 -31.01 -29.40 -10.19
C GLU A 197 -29.69 -28.67 -9.97
N HIS A 198 -29.68 -27.67 -9.08
CA HIS A 198 -28.48 -26.92 -8.75
C HIS A 198 -27.41 -27.82 -8.12
N LEU A 199 -27.78 -28.69 -7.17
CA LEU A 199 -26.83 -29.65 -6.58
C LEU A 199 -26.27 -30.64 -7.59
N LEU A 200 -27.09 -31.12 -8.53
CA LEU A 200 -26.67 -32.05 -9.58
C LEU A 200 -25.63 -31.39 -10.50
N ALA A 201 -25.86 -30.14 -10.93
CA ALA A 201 -24.90 -29.39 -11.73
C ALA A 201 -23.56 -29.12 -10.99
N GLN A 202 -23.59 -28.78 -9.70
CA GLN A 202 -22.38 -28.63 -8.89
C GLN A 202 -21.61 -29.96 -8.77
N LEU A 203 -22.33 -31.07 -8.63
CA LEU A 203 -21.73 -32.39 -8.42
C LEU A 203 -21.13 -32.95 -9.72
N GLU A 204 -21.73 -32.69 -10.88
CA GLU A 204 -21.15 -33.00 -12.19
C GLU A 204 -19.83 -32.24 -12.44
N ALA A 205 -19.80 -30.94 -12.13
CA ALA A 205 -18.58 -30.14 -12.26
C ALA A 205 -17.42 -30.68 -11.38
N GLU A 206 -17.71 -31.11 -10.14
CA GLU A 206 -16.71 -31.69 -9.24
C GLU A 206 -16.26 -33.09 -9.71
N ILE A 207 -17.16 -33.91 -10.27
CA ILE A 207 -16.80 -35.19 -10.90
C ILE A 207 -15.81 -34.96 -12.04
N ASP A 208 -16.05 -33.99 -12.92
CA ASP A 208 -15.14 -33.68 -14.04
C ASP A 208 -13.75 -33.26 -13.57
N ILE A 209 -13.67 -32.43 -12.53
CA ILE A 209 -12.39 -32.05 -11.89
C ILE A 209 -11.65 -33.29 -11.38
N LEU A 210 -12.33 -34.17 -10.63
CA LEU A 210 -11.75 -35.41 -10.11
C LEU A 210 -11.34 -36.40 -11.23
N GLN A 211 -12.09 -36.46 -12.32
CA GLN A 211 -11.74 -37.26 -13.49
C GLN A 211 -10.47 -36.73 -14.18
N VAL A 212 -10.35 -35.40 -14.33
CA VAL A 212 -9.14 -34.76 -14.86
C VAL A 212 -7.95 -35.00 -13.92
N GLU A 213 -8.12 -34.86 -12.61
CA GLU A 213 -7.07 -35.14 -11.64
C GLU A 213 -6.61 -36.62 -11.71
N LYS A 214 -7.56 -37.56 -11.77
CA LYS A 214 -7.28 -39.00 -11.95
C LYS A 214 -6.55 -39.28 -13.28
N ARG A 215 -6.91 -38.57 -14.35
CA ARG A 215 -6.24 -38.66 -15.67
C ARG A 215 -4.82 -38.10 -15.62
N ILE A 216 -4.59 -36.99 -14.92
CA ILE A 216 -3.26 -36.41 -14.68
C ILE A 216 -2.42 -37.36 -13.83
N ARG A 217 -2.91 -37.83 -12.66
CA ARG A 217 -2.24 -38.84 -11.82
C ARG A 217 -1.93 -40.11 -12.61
N GLY A 218 -2.81 -40.54 -13.51
CA GLY A 218 -2.58 -41.67 -14.41
C GLY A 218 -1.46 -41.43 -15.43
N ARG A 219 -1.38 -40.22 -16.03
CA ARG A 219 -0.26 -39.82 -16.90
C ARG A 219 1.05 -39.76 -16.11
N VAL A 220 1.05 -39.12 -14.94
CA VAL A 220 2.22 -39.04 -14.06
C VAL A 220 2.68 -40.43 -13.65
N LYS A 221 1.78 -41.34 -13.26
CA LYS A 221 2.13 -42.73 -12.92
C LYS A 221 2.74 -43.47 -14.10
N ARG A 222 2.16 -43.37 -15.31
CA ARG A 222 2.74 -43.96 -16.53
C ARG A 222 4.10 -43.35 -16.88
N GLN A 223 4.29 -42.06 -16.65
CA GLN A 223 5.57 -41.37 -16.85
C GLN A 223 6.61 -41.79 -15.80
N MET A 224 6.20 -42.02 -14.55
CA MET A 224 7.05 -42.61 -13.50
C MET A 224 7.38 -44.08 -13.77
N GLU A 225 6.43 -44.89 -14.24
CA GLU A 225 6.67 -46.29 -14.65
C GLU A 225 7.59 -46.35 -15.88
N LYS A 226 7.41 -45.45 -16.85
CA LYS A 226 8.34 -45.27 -17.99
C LYS A 226 9.72 -44.83 -17.51
N SER A 227 9.80 -43.86 -16.60
CA SER A 227 11.07 -43.37 -16.03
C SER A 227 11.76 -44.41 -15.15
N GLN A 228 11.04 -45.23 -14.38
CA GLN A 228 11.59 -46.38 -13.65
C GLN A 228 12.07 -47.48 -14.61
N ARG A 229 11.36 -47.71 -15.72
CA ARG A 229 11.78 -48.67 -16.75
C ARG A 229 12.99 -48.16 -17.53
N GLU A 230 13.05 -46.88 -17.86
CA GLU A 230 14.21 -46.20 -18.44
C GLU A 230 15.38 -46.17 -17.45
N TYR A 231 15.14 -45.95 -16.15
CA TYR A 231 16.15 -46.05 -15.09
C TYR A 231 16.71 -47.48 -14.97
N TYR A 232 15.84 -48.50 -15.00
CA TYR A 232 16.26 -49.90 -14.93
C TYR A 232 17.00 -50.34 -16.19
N LEU A 233 16.52 -49.93 -17.38
CA LEU A 233 17.22 -50.15 -18.65
C LEU A 233 18.55 -49.39 -18.68
N ASN A 234 18.61 -48.17 -18.15
CA ASN A 234 19.84 -47.39 -18.07
C ASN A 234 20.81 -47.97 -17.04
N GLU A 235 20.37 -48.52 -15.91
CA GLU A 235 21.24 -49.28 -15.00
C GLU A 235 21.73 -50.60 -15.64
N GLN A 236 20.92 -51.27 -16.47
CA GLN A 236 21.40 -52.39 -17.29
C GLN A 236 22.41 -51.94 -18.36
N VAL A 237 22.15 -50.85 -19.09
CA VAL A 237 23.09 -50.25 -20.06
C VAL A 237 24.36 -49.78 -19.36
N LYS A 238 24.27 -49.27 -18.13
CA LYS A 238 25.41 -48.83 -17.31
C LYS A 238 26.21 -50.01 -16.75
N ALA A 239 25.57 -51.14 -16.42
CA ALA A 239 26.26 -52.38 -16.13
C ALA A 239 27.03 -52.88 -17.36
N ILE A 240 26.39 -52.84 -18.55
CA ILE A 240 26.99 -53.20 -19.84
C ILE A 240 28.15 -52.25 -20.22
N GLN A 241 27.98 -50.92 -20.08
CA GLN A 241 29.02 -49.92 -20.32
C GLN A 241 30.19 -50.04 -19.33
N LYS A 242 29.92 -50.44 -18.08
CA LYS A 242 30.94 -50.71 -17.06
C LYS A 242 31.75 -51.98 -17.35
N GLU A 243 31.21 -52.93 -18.12
CA GLU A 243 31.97 -54.05 -18.69
C GLU A 243 32.69 -53.71 -20.02
N LEU A 244 32.20 -52.71 -20.78
CA LEU A 244 32.72 -52.35 -22.11
C LEU A 244 33.82 -51.28 -22.12
N GLY A 245 34.05 -50.57 -21.01
CA GLY A 245 35.10 -49.56 -20.90
C GLY A 245 34.64 -48.14 -21.26
N GLU A 246 35.36 -47.15 -20.73
CA GLU A 246 34.93 -45.74 -20.66
C GLU A 246 34.72 -45.08 -22.04
N GLY A 247 33.60 -44.37 -22.20
CA GLY A 247 33.26 -43.60 -23.40
C GLY A 247 32.91 -42.14 -23.07
N GLU A 248 33.63 -41.21 -23.71
CA GLU A 248 33.38 -39.78 -24.00
C GLU A 248 32.84 -38.79 -22.92
N GLU A 249 32.21 -39.20 -21.82
CA GLU A 249 31.61 -38.27 -20.83
C GLU A 249 32.62 -37.48 -19.95
N GLY A 250 33.91 -37.84 -19.98
CA GLY A 250 34.92 -37.26 -19.08
C GLY A 250 35.29 -35.78 -19.31
N ALA A 251 35.19 -35.28 -20.55
CA ALA A 251 35.76 -33.98 -20.94
C ALA A 251 35.06 -32.76 -20.29
N ASP A 252 33.74 -32.79 -20.18
CA ASP A 252 32.92 -31.71 -19.60
C ASP A 252 33.14 -31.60 -18.06
N LEU A 253 33.31 -32.75 -17.41
CA LEU A 253 33.61 -32.83 -15.98
C LEU A 253 35.02 -32.32 -15.64
N GLU A 254 36.00 -32.54 -16.53
CA GLU A 254 37.31 -31.91 -16.41
C GLU A 254 37.27 -30.38 -16.60
N GLU A 255 36.44 -29.86 -17.49
CA GLU A 255 36.30 -28.42 -17.68
C GLU A 255 35.72 -27.74 -16.43
N LEU A 256 34.68 -28.33 -15.83
CA LEU A 256 34.14 -27.86 -14.55
C LEU A 256 35.20 -27.87 -13.44
N GLU A 257 36.02 -28.92 -13.36
CA GLU A 257 37.11 -28.99 -12.37
C GLU A 257 38.20 -27.91 -12.60
N LYS A 258 38.55 -27.63 -13.86
CA LYS A 258 39.45 -26.51 -14.22
C LYS A 258 38.82 -25.16 -13.84
N ARG A 259 37.51 -24.96 -14.09
CA ARG A 259 36.78 -23.73 -13.75
C ARG A 259 36.66 -23.50 -12.22
N ILE A 260 36.39 -24.53 -11.42
CA ILE A 260 36.37 -24.44 -9.94
C ILE A 260 37.73 -23.99 -9.40
N ASN A 261 38.81 -24.57 -9.91
CA ASN A 261 40.17 -24.18 -9.51
C ASN A 261 40.51 -22.73 -9.95
N ALA A 262 40.05 -22.31 -11.13
CA ALA A 262 40.24 -20.94 -11.63
C ALA A 262 39.46 -19.86 -10.84
N ALA A 263 38.30 -20.22 -10.27
CA ALA A 263 37.44 -19.29 -9.51
C ALA A 263 38.09 -18.76 -8.20
N ARG A 264 39.13 -19.43 -7.68
CA ARG A 264 39.87 -19.05 -6.45
C ARG A 264 38.96 -18.83 -5.24
N MET A 265 38.03 -19.76 -5.04
CA MET A 265 37.07 -19.76 -3.92
C MET A 265 37.77 -19.88 -2.55
N PRO A 266 37.16 -19.39 -1.44
CA PRO A 266 37.56 -19.70 -0.08
C PRO A 266 37.61 -21.22 0.20
N LYS A 267 38.32 -21.64 1.25
CA LYS A 267 38.50 -23.07 1.59
C LYS A 267 37.17 -23.82 1.75
N GLU A 268 36.18 -23.19 2.37
CA GLU A 268 34.86 -23.77 2.61
C GLU A 268 34.04 -23.91 1.33
N ALA A 269 33.85 -22.81 0.59
CA ALA A 269 33.21 -22.81 -0.73
C ALA A 269 33.86 -23.83 -1.68
N LYS A 270 35.19 -23.91 -1.72
CA LYS A 270 35.91 -24.90 -2.52
C LYS A 270 35.61 -26.33 -2.06
N LYS A 271 35.70 -26.62 -0.75
CA LYS A 271 35.39 -27.95 -0.20
C LYS A 271 33.97 -28.40 -0.57
N LYS A 272 33.00 -27.47 -0.59
CA LYS A 272 31.61 -27.75 -0.97
C LYS A 272 31.47 -27.96 -2.49
N ALA A 273 32.10 -27.13 -3.32
CA ALA A 273 32.14 -27.31 -4.77
C ALA A 273 32.79 -28.65 -5.17
N ASP A 274 33.92 -29.01 -4.56
CA ASP A 274 34.62 -30.29 -4.79
C ASP A 274 33.76 -31.50 -4.35
N ALA A 275 32.98 -31.36 -3.27
CA ALA A 275 32.07 -32.41 -2.80
C ALA A 275 30.86 -32.60 -3.73
N GLU A 276 30.26 -31.52 -4.22
CA GLU A 276 29.15 -31.55 -5.18
C GLU A 276 29.62 -32.02 -6.57
N LEU A 277 30.83 -31.65 -7.01
CA LEU A 277 31.45 -32.19 -8.24
C LEU A 277 31.63 -33.72 -8.14
N LYS A 278 32.08 -34.24 -6.99
CA LYS A 278 32.19 -35.70 -6.77
C LYS A 278 30.83 -36.41 -6.84
N LYS A 279 29.74 -35.79 -6.37
CA LYS A 279 28.39 -36.32 -6.56
C LYS A 279 28.00 -36.31 -8.03
N LEU A 280 28.26 -35.20 -8.74
CA LEU A 280 27.95 -35.06 -10.16
C LEU A 280 28.65 -36.14 -11.00
N LYS A 281 29.94 -36.44 -10.72
CA LYS A 281 30.70 -37.53 -11.38
C LYS A 281 30.11 -38.94 -11.18
N LEU A 282 29.23 -39.15 -10.20
CA LEU A 282 28.55 -40.43 -9.92
C LEU A 282 27.11 -40.47 -10.44
N MET A 283 26.54 -39.32 -10.83
CA MET A 283 25.18 -39.18 -11.32
C MET A 283 25.13 -39.31 -12.86
N SER A 284 24.02 -39.83 -13.39
CA SER A 284 23.80 -39.80 -14.84
C SER A 284 23.53 -38.36 -15.31
N PRO A 285 24.14 -37.90 -16.42
CA PRO A 285 23.88 -36.56 -16.98
C PRO A 285 22.41 -36.28 -17.34
N MET A 286 21.60 -37.33 -17.54
CA MET A 286 20.16 -37.19 -17.83
C MET A 286 19.28 -37.04 -16.57
N SER A 287 19.85 -37.10 -15.36
CA SER A 287 19.10 -36.96 -14.11
C SER A 287 18.72 -35.50 -13.84
N ALA A 288 17.47 -35.27 -13.39
CA ALA A 288 17.02 -33.97 -12.91
C ALA A 288 17.87 -33.44 -11.73
N GLU A 289 18.40 -34.34 -10.89
CA GLU A 289 19.30 -33.97 -9.79
C GLU A 289 20.68 -33.52 -10.30
N ALA A 290 21.19 -34.14 -11.38
CA ALA A 290 22.45 -33.74 -11.99
C ALA A 290 22.36 -32.31 -12.55
N THR A 291 21.23 -31.93 -13.15
CA THR A 291 20.96 -30.54 -13.58
C THR A 291 20.96 -29.55 -12.41
N VAL A 292 20.36 -29.92 -11.27
CA VAL A 292 20.36 -29.06 -10.05
C VAL A 292 21.78 -28.90 -9.49
N VAL A 293 22.54 -30.00 -9.39
CA VAL A 293 23.93 -29.96 -8.90
C VAL A 293 24.83 -29.19 -9.88
N ARG A 294 24.64 -29.34 -11.19
CA ARG A 294 25.37 -28.57 -12.22
C ARG A 294 25.08 -27.08 -12.12
N ASN A 295 23.80 -26.68 -12.08
CA ASN A 295 23.39 -25.28 -11.92
C ASN A 295 23.95 -24.67 -10.63
N TYR A 296 24.01 -25.45 -9.54
CA TYR A 296 24.62 -25.04 -8.28
C TYR A 296 26.14 -24.81 -8.41
N ILE A 297 26.87 -25.72 -9.07
CA ILE A 297 28.30 -25.58 -9.35
C ILE A 297 28.56 -24.38 -10.27
N ASP A 298 27.82 -24.21 -11.35
CA ASP A 298 27.94 -23.05 -12.25
C ASP A 298 27.65 -21.72 -11.52
N THR A 299 26.68 -21.71 -10.59
CA THR A 299 26.40 -20.55 -9.72
C THR A 299 27.60 -20.22 -8.84
N LEU A 300 28.18 -21.21 -8.14
CA LEU A 300 29.38 -21.00 -7.33
C LEU A 300 30.58 -20.52 -8.17
N ILE A 301 30.78 -21.05 -9.37
CA ILE A 301 31.86 -20.61 -10.29
C ILE A 301 31.61 -19.17 -10.78
N GLY A 302 30.37 -18.79 -11.03
CA GLY A 302 29.98 -17.46 -11.51
C GLY A 302 30.16 -16.33 -10.48
N LEU A 303 30.19 -16.65 -9.18
CA LEU A 303 30.32 -15.66 -8.12
C LEU A 303 31.75 -15.04 -8.06
N PRO A 304 31.86 -13.71 -7.88
CA PRO A 304 33.15 -13.02 -7.92
C PRO A 304 33.91 -13.09 -6.58
N TRP A 305 34.47 -14.25 -6.23
CA TRP A 305 35.15 -14.47 -4.94
C TRP A 305 36.33 -13.54 -4.64
N ARG A 306 37.16 -13.23 -5.66
CA ARG A 306 38.41 -12.45 -5.51
C ARG A 306 38.55 -11.26 -6.48
N LYS A 307 37.80 -11.23 -7.58
CA LYS A 307 37.93 -10.21 -8.64
C LYS A 307 37.30 -8.89 -8.19
N LYS A 308 38.09 -7.82 -8.10
CA LYS A 308 37.65 -6.46 -7.73
C LYS A 308 37.91 -5.47 -8.88
N SER A 309 37.07 -4.44 -9.01
CA SER A 309 37.36 -3.25 -9.81
C SER A 309 38.37 -2.35 -9.09
N LYS A 310 39.23 -1.66 -9.85
CA LYS A 310 40.18 -0.68 -9.29
C LYS A 310 39.40 0.58 -8.90
N VAL A 311 39.16 0.75 -7.60
CA VAL A 311 38.46 1.93 -7.05
C VAL A 311 39.29 3.18 -7.31
N ASN A 312 38.63 4.29 -7.67
CA ASN A 312 39.23 5.61 -7.67
C ASN A 312 38.91 6.31 -6.34
N ASN A 313 39.94 6.86 -5.70
CA ASN A 313 39.87 7.51 -4.40
C ASN A 313 40.17 9.02 -4.50
N ASP A 314 40.17 9.59 -5.70
CA ASP A 314 40.36 11.03 -5.93
C ASP A 314 39.04 11.78 -5.75
N LEU A 315 38.96 12.59 -4.69
CA LEU A 315 37.79 13.41 -4.35
C LEU A 315 37.57 14.55 -5.35
N SER A 316 38.62 15.15 -5.91
CA SER A 316 38.50 16.22 -6.91
C SER A 316 37.94 15.69 -8.23
N ASN A 317 38.35 14.47 -8.62
CA ASN A 317 37.68 13.76 -9.72
C ASN A 317 36.21 13.42 -9.40
N ALA A 318 35.89 13.08 -8.15
CA ALA A 318 34.52 12.78 -7.75
C ALA A 318 33.60 14.02 -7.81
N GLU A 319 34.09 15.17 -7.33
CA GLU A 319 33.45 16.48 -7.43
C GLU A 319 33.17 16.84 -8.90
N GLN A 320 34.20 16.79 -9.75
CA GLN A 320 34.06 17.07 -11.20
C GLN A 320 33.03 16.16 -11.88
N VAL A 321 32.99 14.87 -11.54
CA VAL A 321 32.02 13.90 -12.09
C VAL A 321 30.58 14.19 -11.63
N LEU A 322 30.40 14.62 -10.38
CA LEU A 322 29.09 14.99 -9.84
C LEU A 322 28.57 16.29 -10.48
N ASP A 323 29.45 17.26 -10.75
CA ASP A 323 29.12 18.51 -11.42
C ASP A 323 28.82 18.36 -12.92
N GLU A 324 29.55 17.47 -13.61
CA GLU A 324 29.31 17.16 -15.02
C GLU A 324 27.93 16.49 -15.23
N ASP A 325 27.51 15.61 -14.32
CA ASP A 325 26.26 14.86 -14.45
C ASP A 325 25.02 15.60 -13.87
N HIS A 326 25.21 16.51 -12.89
CA HIS A 326 24.09 17.14 -12.15
C HIS A 326 24.26 18.65 -11.99
N PHE A 327 23.21 19.39 -12.36
CA PHE A 327 23.16 20.85 -12.20
C PHE A 327 22.58 21.22 -10.84
N GLY A 328 23.21 22.17 -10.13
CA GLY A 328 22.84 22.54 -8.77
C GLY A 328 23.09 21.41 -7.78
N LEU A 329 22.22 21.27 -6.79
CA LEU A 329 22.30 20.25 -5.72
C LEU A 329 23.56 20.35 -4.83
N GLU A 330 24.18 21.52 -4.69
CA GLU A 330 25.45 21.72 -3.96
C GLU A 330 25.49 21.03 -2.58
N LYS A 331 24.51 21.30 -1.70
CA LYS A 331 24.40 20.65 -0.37
C LYS A 331 24.36 19.11 -0.42
N VAL A 332 23.82 18.53 -1.50
CA VAL A 332 23.74 17.07 -1.69
C VAL A 332 25.07 16.52 -2.21
N LYS A 333 25.73 17.23 -3.12
CA LYS A 333 27.07 16.88 -3.63
C LYS A 333 28.10 16.94 -2.51
N GLU A 334 28.10 18.02 -1.72
CA GLU A 334 28.96 18.22 -0.55
C GLU A 334 28.84 17.05 0.44
N ARG A 335 27.61 16.65 0.81
CA ARG A 335 27.37 15.45 1.66
C ARG A 335 27.86 14.14 1.05
N ILE A 336 27.73 13.97 -0.27
CA ILE A 336 28.29 12.80 -0.96
C ILE A 336 29.84 12.81 -0.92
N LEU A 337 30.46 13.98 -1.06
CA LEU A 337 31.92 14.14 -0.97
C LEU A 337 32.44 13.90 0.45
N GLU A 338 31.75 14.41 1.49
CA GLU A 338 32.03 14.10 2.89
C GLU A 338 31.99 12.57 3.14
N TYR A 339 30.93 11.91 2.67
CA TYR A 339 30.78 10.46 2.78
C TYR A 339 31.94 9.70 2.11
N LEU A 340 32.30 10.08 0.89
CA LEU A 340 33.43 9.47 0.16
C LEU A 340 34.78 9.75 0.85
N ALA A 341 34.96 10.92 1.47
CA ALA A 341 36.17 11.27 2.21
C ALA A 341 36.34 10.43 3.48
N VAL A 342 35.25 10.12 4.19
CA VAL A 342 35.26 9.15 5.29
C VAL A 342 35.60 7.75 4.76
N GLN A 343 35.00 7.35 3.62
CA GLN A 343 35.26 6.05 2.99
C GLN A 343 36.74 5.86 2.59
N GLN A 344 37.42 6.93 2.19
CA GLN A 344 38.85 6.90 1.84
C GLN A 344 39.78 6.65 3.05
N ARG A 345 39.35 7.01 4.27
CA ARG A 345 40.17 6.88 5.48
C ARG A 345 40.04 5.54 6.21
N VAL A 346 39.06 4.71 5.88
CA VAL A 346 38.72 3.51 6.67
C VAL A 346 38.61 2.27 5.78
N ASP A 347 39.53 1.32 5.93
CA ASP A 347 39.57 0.07 5.14
C ASP A 347 38.31 -0.81 5.29
N LYS A 348 37.62 -0.72 6.44
CA LYS A 348 36.34 -1.38 6.70
C LYS A 348 35.31 -0.36 7.19
N VAL A 349 34.41 0.01 6.30
CA VAL A 349 33.41 1.05 6.51
C VAL A 349 32.32 0.52 7.45
N LYS A 350 32.36 0.94 8.72
CA LYS A 350 31.21 0.87 9.65
C LYS A 350 30.26 2.08 9.53
N ALA A 351 30.44 2.92 8.51
CA ALA A 351 29.59 4.09 8.31
C ALA A 351 28.17 3.68 7.88
N PRO A 352 27.13 4.50 8.18
CA PRO A 352 25.78 4.27 7.71
C PRO A 352 25.68 4.20 6.18
N ILE A 353 24.62 3.59 5.66
CA ILE A 353 24.37 3.53 4.22
C ILE A 353 23.72 4.83 3.73
N LEU A 354 24.28 5.41 2.66
CA LEU A 354 23.75 6.62 2.07
C LEU A 354 22.35 6.39 1.47
N CYS A 355 21.35 7.13 1.96
CA CYS A 355 19.95 7.02 1.54
C CYS A 355 19.45 8.33 0.92
N LEU A 356 19.20 8.32 -0.39
CA LEU A 356 18.71 9.46 -1.16
C LEU A 356 17.18 9.51 -1.08
N VAL A 357 16.62 10.49 -0.37
CA VAL A 357 15.16 10.64 -0.18
C VAL A 357 14.66 11.90 -0.87
N GLY A 358 13.54 11.83 -1.58
CA GLY A 358 12.92 13.01 -2.21
C GLY A 358 11.88 12.65 -3.27
N PRO A 359 11.15 13.62 -3.85
CA PRO A 359 10.06 13.33 -4.77
C PRO A 359 10.53 12.59 -6.05
N PRO A 360 9.61 11.96 -6.81
CA PRO A 360 9.98 11.27 -8.04
C PRO A 360 10.54 12.23 -9.09
N GLY A 361 11.59 11.79 -9.80
CA GLY A 361 12.18 12.59 -10.88
C GLY A 361 13.19 13.66 -10.44
N VAL A 362 13.68 13.65 -9.20
CA VAL A 362 14.76 14.54 -8.71
C VAL A 362 16.19 14.04 -8.99
N GLY A 363 16.38 12.93 -9.71
CA GLY A 363 17.72 12.46 -10.09
C GLY A 363 18.42 11.49 -9.12
N LYS A 364 17.71 10.94 -8.12
CA LYS A 364 18.26 9.95 -7.15
C LYS A 364 19.01 8.80 -7.82
N THR A 365 18.40 8.17 -8.84
CA THR A 365 19.00 7.05 -9.58
C THR A 365 20.22 7.47 -10.40
N SER A 366 20.24 8.68 -10.96
CA SER A 366 21.38 9.20 -11.72
C SER A 366 22.53 9.61 -10.80
N LEU A 367 22.27 10.13 -9.60
CA LEU A 367 23.32 10.35 -8.58
C LEU A 367 24.03 9.04 -8.22
N GLY A 368 23.29 7.95 -7.99
CA GLY A 368 23.88 6.62 -7.77
C GLY A 368 24.77 6.14 -8.94
N GLN A 369 24.44 6.51 -10.18
CA GLN A 369 25.27 6.24 -11.36
C GLN A 369 26.54 7.10 -11.38
N SER A 370 26.43 8.38 -11.04
CA SER A 370 27.57 9.30 -10.95
C SER A 370 28.53 8.92 -9.83
N ILE A 371 28.05 8.48 -8.66
CA ILE A 371 28.90 7.95 -7.58
C ILE A 371 29.65 6.70 -8.04
N ALA A 372 29.00 5.80 -8.79
CA ALA A 372 29.68 4.63 -9.36
C ALA A 372 30.73 5.02 -10.43
N ARG A 373 30.44 6.03 -11.26
CA ARG A 373 31.36 6.61 -12.25
C ARG A 373 32.59 7.25 -11.58
N ALA A 374 32.36 8.08 -10.57
CA ALA A 374 33.38 8.78 -9.78
C ALA A 374 34.34 7.80 -9.10
N THR A 375 33.80 6.78 -8.42
CA THR A 375 34.57 5.75 -7.69
C THR A 375 35.12 4.64 -8.59
N ASN A 376 34.84 4.67 -9.90
CA ASN A 376 35.17 3.61 -10.87
C ASN A 376 34.68 2.20 -10.45
N ARG A 377 33.51 2.13 -9.81
CA ARG A 377 32.83 0.88 -9.43
C ARG A 377 31.83 0.48 -10.53
N LYS A 378 31.56 -0.82 -10.67
CA LYS A 378 30.48 -1.28 -11.55
C LYS A 378 29.12 -0.94 -10.92
N PHE A 379 28.27 -0.23 -11.66
CA PHE A 379 26.92 0.13 -11.22
C PHE A 379 25.94 -1.05 -11.36
N VAL A 380 25.17 -1.27 -10.31
CA VAL A 380 24.09 -2.27 -10.24
C VAL A 380 22.86 -1.60 -9.68
N ARG A 381 21.68 -1.92 -10.21
CA ARG A 381 20.41 -1.43 -9.65
C ARG A 381 19.48 -2.60 -9.36
N MET A 382 18.99 -2.66 -8.14
CA MET A 382 18.00 -3.60 -7.66
C MET A 382 16.78 -2.82 -7.16
N ALA A 383 15.63 -3.00 -7.82
CA ALA A 383 14.38 -2.42 -7.35
C ALA A 383 13.82 -3.28 -6.22
N LEU A 384 13.49 -2.64 -5.10
CA LEU A 384 12.86 -3.23 -3.92
C LEU A 384 11.35 -2.94 -3.86
N GLY A 385 10.86 -1.99 -4.66
CA GLY A 385 9.43 -1.71 -4.76
C GLY A 385 8.63 -2.93 -5.19
N GLY A 386 7.70 -3.35 -4.33
CA GLY A 386 6.87 -4.54 -4.53
C GLY A 386 7.52 -5.86 -4.09
N VAL A 387 8.73 -5.86 -3.51
CA VAL A 387 9.29 -7.04 -2.83
C VAL A 387 8.49 -7.31 -1.56
N ARG A 388 8.09 -8.57 -1.37
CA ARG A 388 7.30 -9.04 -0.22
C ARG A 388 7.78 -10.36 0.38
N ASP A 389 8.71 -11.04 -0.28
CA ASP A 389 9.22 -12.35 0.11
C ASP A 389 10.73 -12.23 0.36
N GLU A 390 11.16 -12.73 1.52
CA GLU A 390 12.56 -12.81 1.93
C GLU A 390 13.41 -13.62 0.94
N ALA A 391 12.81 -14.62 0.27
CA ALA A 391 13.46 -15.45 -0.73
C ALA A 391 13.93 -14.67 -1.97
N GLU A 392 13.44 -13.46 -2.22
CA GLU A 392 14.00 -12.60 -3.27
C GLU A 392 15.39 -12.05 -2.92
N ILE A 393 15.73 -11.98 -1.62
CA ILE A 393 17.00 -11.48 -1.10
C ILE A 393 17.94 -12.63 -0.74
N ARG A 394 17.48 -13.62 0.04
CA ARG A 394 18.25 -14.80 0.47
C ARG A 394 18.15 -16.02 -0.45
N GLY A 395 17.36 -15.97 -1.51
CA GLY A 395 17.16 -17.11 -2.42
C GLY A 395 16.27 -18.23 -1.86
N HIS A 396 16.03 -19.24 -2.69
CA HIS A 396 15.28 -20.44 -2.32
C HIS A 396 16.20 -21.59 -1.93
N ARG A 397 15.78 -22.40 -0.94
CA ARG A 397 16.46 -23.67 -0.61
C ARG A 397 16.58 -24.58 -1.83
N ARG A 398 17.68 -25.34 -1.92
CA ARG A 398 18.01 -26.24 -3.03
C ARG A 398 17.20 -27.55 -3.03
N THR A 399 15.87 -27.43 -3.16
CA THR A 399 14.92 -28.58 -3.13
C THR A 399 14.26 -28.89 -4.47
N TYR A 400 14.21 -27.95 -5.42
CA TYR A 400 13.55 -28.14 -6.72
C TYR A 400 14.37 -27.54 -7.87
N ILE A 401 14.07 -27.96 -9.11
CA ILE A 401 14.76 -27.49 -10.33
C ILE A 401 14.64 -25.95 -10.51
N GLY A 402 13.53 -25.36 -10.06
CA GLY A 402 13.29 -23.92 -10.09
C GLY A 402 13.89 -23.13 -8.92
N SER A 403 14.61 -23.76 -7.99
CA SER A 403 15.29 -23.04 -6.91
C SER A 403 16.39 -22.15 -7.51
N MET A 404 16.39 -20.88 -7.11
CA MET A 404 17.36 -19.87 -7.56
C MET A 404 17.99 -19.15 -6.36
N PRO A 405 19.25 -18.67 -6.47
CA PRO A 405 19.86 -17.78 -5.48
C PRO A 405 19.17 -16.42 -5.47
N GLY A 406 19.35 -15.65 -4.40
CA GLY A 406 18.77 -14.33 -4.22
C GLY A 406 19.26 -13.30 -5.25
N LYS A 407 18.46 -12.24 -5.46
CA LYS A 407 18.73 -11.20 -6.46
C LYS A 407 20.10 -10.51 -6.29
N ILE A 408 20.63 -10.45 -5.06
CA ILE A 408 21.95 -9.90 -4.75
C ILE A 408 23.04 -10.77 -5.39
N LEU A 409 23.05 -12.08 -5.11
CA LEU A 409 24.03 -13.02 -5.66
C LEU A 409 23.90 -13.16 -7.18
N GLN A 410 22.67 -13.20 -7.71
CA GLN A 410 22.43 -13.16 -9.18
C GLN A 410 23.07 -11.92 -9.82
N SER A 411 22.91 -10.76 -9.18
CA SER A 411 23.47 -9.50 -9.69
C SER A 411 24.99 -9.47 -9.59
N LEU A 412 25.59 -9.99 -8.51
CA LEU A 412 27.04 -10.14 -8.36
C LEU A 412 27.63 -11.06 -9.42
N ALA A 413 27.00 -12.21 -9.69
CA ALA A 413 27.41 -13.14 -10.74
C ALA A 413 27.36 -12.48 -12.14
N LYS A 414 26.28 -11.74 -12.43
CA LYS A 414 26.13 -11.00 -13.71
C LYS A 414 27.18 -9.90 -13.90
N VAL A 415 27.64 -9.27 -12.83
CA VAL A 415 28.56 -8.12 -12.88
C VAL A 415 30.03 -8.57 -12.80
N GLY A 416 30.29 -9.71 -12.15
CA GLY A 416 31.60 -10.37 -12.15
C GLY A 416 32.71 -9.60 -11.41
N VAL A 417 32.36 -8.74 -10.45
CA VAL A 417 33.29 -8.12 -9.48
C VAL A 417 32.68 -8.12 -8.08
N ARG A 418 33.52 -8.17 -7.03
CA ARG A 418 33.12 -8.25 -5.62
C ARG A 418 32.77 -6.91 -4.97
N ASN A 419 33.24 -5.80 -5.54
CA ASN A 419 33.09 -4.44 -5.00
C ASN A 419 32.25 -3.48 -5.88
N PRO A 420 31.12 -3.89 -6.47
CA PRO A 420 30.25 -2.97 -7.22
C PRO A 420 29.59 -1.94 -6.30
N LEU A 421 28.89 -0.98 -6.92
CA LEU A 421 27.92 -0.14 -6.25
C LEU A 421 26.51 -0.70 -6.51
N PHE A 422 25.81 -1.08 -5.45
CA PHE A 422 24.41 -1.51 -5.48
C PHE A 422 23.49 -0.34 -5.11
N LEU A 423 22.69 0.10 -6.08
CA LEU A 423 21.59 1.02 -5.85
C LEU A 423 20.32 0.21 -5.53
N LEU A 424 19.86 0.32 -4.28
CA LEU A 424 18.61 -0.23 -3.77
C LEU A 424 17.49 0.80 -4.01
N ASP A 425 16.68 0.60 -5.06
CA ASP A 425 15.70 1.58 -5.56
C ASP A 425 14.31 1.32 -4.95
N GLU A 426 13.66 2.37 -4.43
CA GLU A 426 12.31 2.33 -3.81
C GLU A 426 12.20 1.47 -2.52
N VAL A 427 13.09 1.72 -1.55
CA VAL A 427 13.07 1.07 -0.22
C VAL A 427 11.76 1.31 0.55
N ASP A 428 11.10 2.45 0.34
CA ASP A 428 9.81 2.80 0.95
C ASP A 428 8.60 2.00 0.42
N LYS A 429 8.80 1.17 -0.61
CA LYS A 429 7.74 0.37 -1.24
C LYS A 429 7.87 -1.12 -1.01
N MET A 430 8.63 -1.53 0.01
CA MET A 430 8.67 -2.91 0.47
C MET A 430 7.42 -3.23 1.29
N GLY A 431 6.80 -4.38 1.00
CA GLY A 431 5.61 -4.84 1.73
C GLY A 431 5.97 -5.92 2.74
N MET A 432 5.31 -5.89 3.90
CA MET A 432 5.29 -7.02 4.82
C MET A 432 4.10 -7.93 4.44
N ASP A 433 4.38 -9.16 4.01
CA ASP A 433 3.37 -10.22 3.84
C ASP A 433 3.57 -11.30 4.92
N PHE A 434 2.57 -12.16 5.11
CA PHE A 434 2.55 -13.26 6.10
C PHE A 434 3.67 -14.32 5.96
N ARG A 435 4.55 -14.21 4.96
CA ARG A 435 5.58 -15.20 4.61
C ARG A 435 6.98 -14.88 5.14
N GLY A 436 7.20 -13.67 5.64
CA GLY A 436 8.50 -13.21 6.14
C GLY A 436 8.65 -11.70 5.99
N ASP A 437 9.61 -11.12 6.69
CA ASP A 437 9.91 -9.69 6.61
C ASP A 437 11.16 -9.48 5.72
N PRO A 438 11.02 -8.98 4.47
CA PRO A 438 12.16 -8.73 3.60
C PRO A 438 13.10 -7.64 4.15
N SER A 439 12.64 -6.78 5.07
CA SER A 439 13.53 -5.82 5.73
C SER A 439 14.57 -6.51 6.62
N SER A 440 14.22 -7.65 7.23
CA SER A 440 15.15 -8.43 8.07
C SER A 440 16.32 -9.04 7.27
N ALA A 441 16.06 -9.51 6.04
CA ALA A 441 17.11 -10.00 5.15
C ALA A 441 17.96 -8.85 4.56
N LEU A 442 17.39 -7.66 4.36
CA LEU A 442 18.18 -6.48 4.03
C LEU A 442 19.05 -6.02 5.19
N LEU A 443 18.61 -6.13 6.43
CA LEU A 443 19.46 -5.79 7.59
C LEU A 443 20.74 -6.63 7.62
N GLU A 444 20.68 -7.94 7.38
CA GLU A 444 21.89 -8.80 7.32
C GLU A 444 22.86 -8.38 6.19
N VAL A 445 22.32 -8.00 5.03
CA VAL A 445 23.08 -7.52 3.87
C VAL A 445 23.73 -6.16 4.13
N LEU A 446 23.04 -5.29 4.86
CA LEU A 446 23.40 -3.90 5.06
C LEU A 446 24.24 -3.67 6.32
N ASP A 447 24.07 -4.49 7.37
CA ASP A 447 24.82 -4.34 8.62
C ASP A 447 26.31 -4.70 8.43
N PRO A 448 27.25 -3.77 8.67
CA PRO A 448 28.68 -4.03 8.58
C PRO A 448 29.19 -5.15 9.51
N GLU A 449 28.42 -5.52 10.54
CA GLU A 449 28.77 -6.61 11.45
C GLU A 449 28.29 -7.99 10.98
N GLN A 450 27.34 -8.07 10.03
CA GLN A 450 26.79 -9.33 9.52
C GLN A 450 27.14 -9.60 8.05
N ASN A 451 27.31 -8.56 7.23
CA ASN A 451 27.44 -8.69 5.77
C ASN A 451 28.70 -9.44 5.29
N HIS A 452 29.68 -9.68 6.17
CA HIS A 452 30.86 -10.49 5.88
C HIS A 452 30.59 -12.00 5.90
N THR A 453 29.49 -12.43 6.50
CA THR A 453 29.01 -13.82 6.62
C THR A 453 27.57 -13.96 6.09
N PHE A 454 27.21 -13.25 5.01
CA PHE A 454 25.86 -13.29 4.47
C PHE A 454 25.52 -14.70 3.93
N ALA A 455 24.43 -15.28 4.42
CA ALA A 455 24.06 -16.67 4.15
C ALA A 455 22.81 -16.76 3.23
N ASP A 456 23.03 -17.05 1.95
CA ASP A 456 21.96 -17.32 0.99
C ASP A 456 21.55 -18.80 1.01
N HIS A 457 20.23 -19.05 1.01
CA HIS A 457 19.58 -20.35 1.14
C HIS A 457 19.85 -21.30 -0.03
N TYR A 458 20.27 -20.80 -1.20
CA TYR A 458 20.57 -21.62 -2.37
C TYR A 458 22.02 -22.09 -2.36
N ILE A 459 22.97 -21.18 -2.08
CA ILE A 459 24.40 -21.55 -2.03
C ILE A 459 24.78 -22.25 -0.73
N GLU A 460 24.12 -21.90 0.39
CA GLU A 460 24.38 -22.41 1.74
C GLU A 460 25.88 -22.39 2.12
N VAL A 461 26.55 -21.28 1.77
CA VAL A 461 27.93 -20.93 2.13
C VAL A 461 27.97 -19.41 2.32
N ASP A 462 28.69 -18.95 3.34
CA ASP A 462 28.87 -17.53 3.64
C ASP A 462 29.54 -16.78 2.49
N PHE A 463 28.94 -15.67 2.06
CA PHE A 463 29.49 -14.78 1.04
C PHE A 463 29.78 -13.39 1.63
N ASP A 464 31.02 -12.94 1.47
CA ASP A 464 31.50 -11.66 2.02
C ASP A 464 31.09 -10.48 1.12
N LEU A 465 30.10 -9.71 1.60
CA LEU A 465 29.55 -8.50 0.97
C LEU A 465 30.19 -7.21 1.48
N SER A 466 31.16 -7.23 2.42
CA SER A 466 31.69 -6.00 3.04
C SER A 466 32.42 -5.05 2.07
N ASP A 467 32.80 -5.54 0.89
CA ASP A 467 33.39 -4.75 -0.20
C ASP A 467 32.36 -4.00 -1.07
N VAL A 468 31.08 -4.40 -0.99
CA VAL A 468 29.98 -3.85 -1.79
C VAL A 468 29.60 -2.48 -1.24
N MET A 469 29.47 -1.49 -2.12
CA MET A 469 28.98 -0.18 -1.73
C MET A 469 27.47 -0.12 -1.96
N PHE A 470 26.69 -0.07 -0.88
CA PHE A 470 25.23 0.09 -0.97
C PHE A 470 24.85 1.58 -0.96
N VAL A 471 23.85 1.93 -1.76
CA VAL A 471 23.18 3.24 -1.76
C VAL A 471 21.69 2.98 -1.87
N ALA A 472 20.88 3.56 -0.98
CA ALA A 472 19.43 3.44 -0.98
C ALA A 472 18.77 4.63 -1.68
N THR A 473 17.59 4.42 -2.28
CA THR A 473 16.67 5.49 -2.68
C THR A 473 15.29 5.29 -2.07
N SER A 474 14.65 6.39 -1.75
CA SER A 474 13.26 6.41 -1.26
C SER A 474 12.51 7.63 -1.80
N ASN A 475 11.18 7.57 -1.88
CA ASN A 475 10.35 8.73 -2.19
C ASN A 475 9.88 9.46 -0.93
N SER A 476 9.70 8.72 0.17
CA SER A 476 9.24 9.20 1.47
C SER A 476 10.19 8.83 2.62
N LEU A 477 9.91 9.29 3.84
CA LEU A 477 10.61 8.82 5.05
C LEU A 477 9.93 7.59 5.69
N ASN A 478 8.94 7.00 5.03
CA ASN A 478 8.21 5.83 5.50
C ASN A 478 9.01 4.53 5.24
N ILE A 479 10.23 4.50 5.78
CA ILE A 479 11.17 3.38 5.74
C ILE A 479 11.06 2.62 7.08
N PRO A 480 11.13 1.27 7.11
CA PRO A 480 11.15 0.52 8.36
C PRO A 480 12.21 1.06 9.34
N PRO A 481 11.87 1.41 10.60
CA PRO A 481 12.80 2.05 11.53
C PRO A 481 14.15 1.33 11.72
N PRO A 482 14.22 -0.02 11.78
CA PRO A 482 15.50 -0.73 11.87
C PRO A 482 16.47 -0.46 10.71
N LEU A 483 15.94 -0.22 9.51
CA LEU A 483 16.75 0.15 8.33
C LEU A 483 17.15 1.64 8.39
N LEU A 484 16.26 2.50 8.87
CA LEU A 484 16.51 3.94 8.99
C LEU A 484 17.67 4.22 9.96
N ASP A 485 17.75 3.50 11.08
CA ASP A 485 18.84 3.55 12.06
C ASP A 485 20.22 3.08 11.52
N ARG A 486 20.26 2.57 10.28
CA ARG A 486 21.48 2.16 9.58
C ARG A 486 21.77 3.05 8.36
N MET A 487 21.02 4.13 8.16
CA MET A 487 21.11 4.99 6.97
C MET A 487 21.46 6.44 7.29
N GLU A 488 22.33 7.05 6.48
CA GLU A 488 22.51 8.50 6.43
C GLU A 488 21.53 9.09 5.41
N VAL A 489 20.52 9.81 5.89
CA VAL A 489 19.42 10.33 5.09
C VAL A 489 19.80 11.67 4.45
N ILE A 490 19.92 11.69 3.13
CA ILE A 490 20.14 12.91 2.34
C ILE A 490 18.84 13.27 1.62
N ARG A 491 18.25 14.41 1.97
CA ARG A 491 16.97 14.89 1.40
C ARG A 491 17.17 15.78 0.19
N LEU A 492 16.70 15.31 -0.97
CA LEU A 492 16.63 16.07 -2.21
C LEU A 492 15.30 16.81 -2.29
N SER A 493 15.35 18.14 -2.37
CA SER A 493 14.17 18.96 -2.67
C SER A 493 13.81 18.89 -4.17
N GLY A 494 12.63 19.41 -4.53
CA GLY A 494 12.33 19.73 -5.93
C GLY A 494 13.23 20.83 -6.49
N TYR A 495 13.16 21.01 -7.81
CA TYR A 495 13.91 22.02 -8.57
C TYR A 495 13.09 23.30 -8.78
N THR A 496 13.78 24.44 -8.77
CA THR A 496 13.29 25.76 -9.22
C THR A 496 13.05 25.80 -10.74
N GLU A 497 12.36 26.83 -11.24
CA GLU A 497 12.11 26.96 -12.69
C GLU A 497 13.41 27.03 -13.51
N ASP A 498 14.37 27.87 -13.09
CA ASP A 498 15.63 28.08 -13.83
C ASP A 498 16.57 26.86 -13.72
N GLU A 499 16.56 26.13 -12.60
CA GLU A 499 17.23 24.83 -12.50
C GLU A 499 16.62 23.82 -13.48
N LYS A 500 15.28 23.74 -13.58
CA LYS A 500 14.62 22.83 -14.54
C LYS A 500 14.93 23.19 -15.98
N VAL A 501 14.96 24.48 -16.33
CA VAL A 501 15.38 24.96 -17.66
C VAL A 501 16.82 24.52 -17.94
N SER A 502 17.73 24.74 -17.00
CA SER A 502 19.15 24.36 -17.12
C SER A 502 19.35 22.84 -17.27
N ILE A 503 18.67 22.04 -16.45
CA ILE A 503 18.65 20.57 -16.52
C ILE A 503 18.08 20.08 -17.87
N ALA A 504 17.02 20.73 -18.35
CA ALA A 504 16.40 20.36 -19.62
C ALA A 504 17.30 20.65 -20.82
N GLN A 505 17.97 21.79 -20.83
CA GLN A 505 18.93 22.16 -21.89
C GLN A 505 20.19 21.30 -21.86
N ARG A 506 20.83 21.14 -20.70
CA ARG A 506 22.13 20.44 -20.56
C ARG A 506 22.00 18.92 -20.68
N TYR A 507 20.94 18.32 -20.11
CA TYR A 507 20.86 16.87 -19.96
C TYR A 507 19.67 16.24 -20.69
N LEU A 508 18.44 16.71 -20.44
CA LEU A 508 17.24 16.02 -20.95
C LEU A 508 17.12 16.13 -22.48
N LEU A 509 17.34 17.30 -23.05
CA LEU A 509 17.21 17.52 -24.49
C LEU A 509 18.29 16.73 -25.27
N PRO A 510 19.60 16.79 -24.96
CA PRO A 510 20.61 15.95 -25.63
C PRO A 510 20.34 14.45 -25.49
N LYS A 511 19.97 13.99 -24.29
CA LYS A 511 19.59 12.59 -24.02
C LYS A 511 18.40 12.15 -24.88
N GLN A 512 17.36 12.98 -24.98
CA GLN A 512 16.17 12.67 -25.80
C GLN A 512 16.43 12.80 -27.30
N LYS A 513 17.30 13.72 -27.77
CA LYS A 513 17.75 13.72 -29.18
C LYS A 513 18.40 12.39 -29.54
N LYS A 514 19.38 11.95 -28.75
CA LYS A 514 20.09 10.67 -28.93
C LYS A 514 19.15 9.46 -28.89
N ASN A 515 18.27 9.39 -27.90
CA ASN A 515 17.33 8.26 -27.74
C ASN A 515 16.30 8.16 -28.87
N ASN A 516 15.95 9.28 -29.53
CA ASN A 516 15.02 9.30 -30.67
C ASN A 516 15.73 9.30 -32.04
N GLY A 517 17.07 9.17 -32.07
CA GLY A 517 17.85 9.11 -33.31
C GLY A 517 17.96 10.41 -34.09
N LEU A 518 17.68 11.56 -33.45
CA LEU A 518 17.84 12.89 -34.07
C LEU A 518 19.32 13.28 -34.13
N LYS A 519 19.75 13.79 -35.28
CA LYS A 519 21.11 14.31 -35.49
C LYS A 519 21.26 15.72 -34.94
N GLU A 520 22.52 16.15 -34.77
CA GLU A 520 22.83 17.55 -34.51
C GLU A 520 22.35 18.42 -35.67
N GLY A 521 21.69 19.54 -35.35
CA GLY A 521 21.07 20.43 -36.34
C GLY A 521 19.66 20.06 -36.81
N GLU A 522 19.12 18.85 -36.52
CA GLU A 522 17.75 18.50 -36.96
C GLU A 522 16.64 19.16 -36.10
N ILE A 523 16.96 19.53 -34.86
CA ILE A 523 16.04 20.17 -33.90
C ILE A 523 16.73 21.25 -33.06
N GLU A 524 16.10 22.42 -32.98
CA GLU A 524 16.43 23.50 -32.07
C GLU A 524 15.23 23.75 -31.15
N VAL A 525 15.41 23.74 -29.83
CA VAL A 525 14.35 24.06 -28.86
C VAL A 525 14.82 25.28 -28.08
N THR A 526 14.06 26.36 -28.15
CA THR A 526 14.38 27.62 -27.46
C THR A 526 14.23 27.49 -25.94
N GLU A 527 14.91 28.35 -25.18
CA GLU A 527 14.70 28.41 -23.73
C GLU A 527 13.24 28.74 -23.38
N GLN A 528 12.63 29.68 -24.09
CA GLN A 528 11.24 30.08 -23.87
C GLN A 528 10.28 28.90 -24.04
N ALA A 529 10.46 28.07 -25.07
CA ALA A 529 9.68 26.85 -25.23
C ALA A 529 9.83 25.90 -24.03
N ILE A 530 11.06 25.70 -23.52
CA ILE A 530 11.29 24.86 -22.32
C ILE A 530 10.60 25.45 -21.09
N ARG A 531 10.68 26.77 -20.89
CA ARG A 531 10.02 27.50 -19.81
C ARG A 531 8.49 27.37 -19.89
N ASP A 532 7.92 27.47 -21.09
CA ASP A 532 6.48 27.28 -21.34
C ASP A 532 6.03 25.81 -21.15
N ILE A 533 6.87 24.81 -21.46
CA ILE A 533 6.61 23.40 -21.11
C ILE A 533 6.51 23.24 -19.59
N ILE A 534 7.47 23.82 -18.85
CA ILE A 534 7.51 23.75 -17.38
C ILE A 534 6.25 24.37 -16.78
N ARG A 535 5.83 25.55 -17.26
CA ARG A 535 4.69 26.31 -16.73
C ARG A 535 3.32 25.74 -17.10
N TYR A 536 3.10 25.36 -18.37
CA TYR A 536 1.75 25.06 -18.89
C TYR A 536 1.49 23.57 -19.16
N TYR A 537 2.52 22.71 -19.14
CA TYR A 537 2.40 21.29 -19.51
C TYR A 537 2.89 20.31 -18.43
N THR A 538 3.48 20.79 -17.33
CA THR A 538 3.94 19.99 -16.18
C THR A 538 3.53 20.61 -14.83
N ARG A 539 3.14 19.79 -13.84
CA ARG A 539 2.91 20.18 -12.42
C ARG A 539 3.56 19.12 -11.52
N GLU A 540 4.85 19.28 -11.23
CA GLU A 540 5.67 18.33 -10.46
C GLU A 540 6.88 19.02 -9.80
N ALA A 541 7.45 18.43 -8.73
CA ALA A 541 8.71 18.88 -8.13
C ALA A 541 9.96 18.50 -8.95
N GLY A 542 9.98 17.30 -9.54
CA GLY A 542 11.09 16.78 -10.35
C GLY A 542 11.06 17.22 -11.82
N VAL A 543 11.71 16.43 -12.69
CA VAL A 543 11.75 16.64 -14.16
C VAL A 543 11.27 15.43 -14.98
N ARG A 544 10.52 14.50 -14.37
CA ARG A 544 10.09 13.25 -15.02
C ARG A 544 9.03 13.48 -16.10
N SER A 545 8.08 14.36 -15.84
CA SER A 545 7.06 14.79 -16.82
C SER A 545 7.67 15.73 -17.84
N LEU A 546 8.60 16.59 -17.44
CA LEU A 546 9.38 17.43 -18.35
C LEU A 546 10.15 16.58 -19.39
N GLU A 547 10.85 15.51 -18.95
CA GLU A 547 11.51 14.57 -19.88
C GLU A 547 10.51 13.89 -20.84
N ARG A 548 9.30 13.56 -20.38
CA ARG A 548 8.25 12.95 -21.22
C ARG A 548 7.75 13.90 -22.32
N GLU A 549 7.51 15.18 -22.00
CA GLU A 549 7.05 16.15 -23.00
C GLU A 549 8.19 16.53 -23.98
N VAL A 550 9.43 16.68 -23.52
CA VAL A 550 10.61 16.84 -24.40
C VAL A 550 10.76 15.63 -25.35
N SER A 551 10.58 14.41 -24.85
CA SER A 551 10.58 13.18 -25.66
C SER A 551 9.43 13.16 -26.70
N LYS A 552 8.25 13.67 -26.34
CA LYS A 552 7.10 13.81 -27.25
C LYS A 552 7.35 14.82 -28.36
N ILE A 553 8.01 15.95 -28.07
CA ILE A 553 8.48 16.91 -29.09
C ILE A 553 9.46 16.23 -30.04
N CYS A 554 10.52 15.58 -29.52
CA CYS A 554 11.51 14.87 -30.34
C CYS A 554 10.86 13.87 -31.30
N ARG A 555 9.95 13.00 -30.80
CA ARG A 555 9.22 12.04 -31.66
C ARG A 555 8.34 12.69 -32.73
N LYS A 556 7.68 13.81 -32.41
CA LYS A 556 6.91 14.56 -33.41
C LYS A 556 7.81 15.19 -34.47
N VAL A 557 8.97 15.74 -34.08
CA VAL A 557 9.96 16.28 -35.02
C VAL A 557 10.46 15.17 -35.97
N VAL A 558 10.85 14.00 -35.46
CA VAL A 558 11.20 12.83 -36.30
C VAL A 558 10.07 12.48 -37.28
N LYS A 559 8.82 12.41 -36.82
CA LYS A 559 7.65 12.16 -37.69
C LYS A 559 7.51 13.22 -38.80
N MET A 560 7.74 14.50 -38.49
CA MET A 560 7.63 15.57 -39.48
C MET A 560 8.77 15.53 -40.52
N LEU A 561 10.01 15.26 -40.10
CA LEU A 561 11.16 15.11 -41.00
C LEU A 561 10.92 13.98 -42.01
N LEU A 562 10.47 12.82 -41.52
CA LEU A 562 10.18 11.65 -42.37
C LEU A 562 9.00 11.87 -43.34
N LEU A 563 7.93 12.54 -42.91
CA LEU A 563 6.73 12.75 -43.75
C LEU A 563 6.87 13.90 -44.75
N LYS A 564 7.47 15.03 -44.35
CA LYS A 564 7.53 16.24 -45.19
C LYS A 564 8.85 16.42 -45.94
N LYS A 565 9.87 15.56 -45.72
CA LYS A 565 11.24 15.74 -46.23
C LYS A 565 11.77 17.17 -46.03
N ALA A 566 11.51 17.74 -44.85
CA ALA A 566 11.96 19.09 -44.53
C ALA A 566 13.50 19.13 -44.50
N SER A 567 14.08 20.07 -45.23
CA SER A 567 15.53 20.15 -45.52
C SER A 567 16.33 20.99 -44.51
N GLY A 568 15.75 21.31 -43.35
CA GLY A 568 16.38 22.18 -42.35
C GLY A 568 15.91 21.91 -40.92
N ALA A 569 16.60 22.54 -39.97
CA ALA A 569 16.33 22.43 -38.54
C ALA A 569 14.87 22.81 -38.21
N ILE A 570 14.16 21.93 -37.49
CA ILE A 570 12.85 22.28 -36.95
C ILE A 570 13.05 23.03 -35.64
N LYS A 571 12.73 24.32 -35.65
CA LYS A 571 12.77 25.19 -34.48
C LYS A 571 11.46 25.10 -33.68
N VAL A 572 11.59 24.89 -32.37
CA VAL A 572 10.48 24.83 -31.42
C VAL A 572 10.57 26.03 -30.48
N ASP A 573 9.54 26.86 -30.52
CA ASP A 573 9.38 28.10 -29.75
C ASP A 573 8.10 28.06 -28.91
N GLY A 574 7.86 29.10 -28.11
CA GLY A 574 6.68 29.17 -27.25
C GLY A 574 5.36 29.34 -28.02
N GLU A 575 5.42 29.85 -29.25
CA GLU A 575 4.23 30.07 -30.09
C GLU A 575 3.79 28.77 -30.78
N ASN A 576 4.73 28.01 -31.34
CA ASN A 576 4.45 26.76 -32.05
C ASN A 576 4.34 25.51 -31.17
N LEU A 577 4.53 25.67 -29.86
CA LEU A 577 4.54 24.57 -28.88
C LEU A 577 3.22 23.76 -28.86
N ASP A 578 2.10 24.42 -29.16
CA ASP A 578 0.76 23.83 -29.24
C ASP A 578 0.66 22.71 -30.29
N THR A 579 1.32 22.89 -31.43
CA THR A 579 1.38 21.97 -32.56
C THR A 579 2.09 20.67 -32.14
N PHE A 580 3.03 20.77 -31.20
CA PHE A 580 3.75 19.63 -30.63
C PHE A 580 3.02 19.01 -29.43
N LEU A 581 2.60 19.79 -28.44
CA LEU A 581 2.11 19.24 -27.18
C LEU A 581 0.57 19.15 -27.08
N GLY A 582 -0.15 19.93 -27.87
CA GLY A 582 -1.59 20.17 -27.77
C GLY A 582 -1.89 21.44 -26.97
N VAL A 583 -3.16 21.62 -26.62
CA VAL A 583 -3.62 22.72 -25.74
C VAL A 583 -2.87 22.69 -24.41
N ARG A 584 -2.64 23.87 -23.81
CA ARG A 584 -2.08 24.03 -22.46
C ARG A 584 -2.91 23.21 -21.46
N LYS A 585 -2.23 22.51 -20.53
CA LYS A 585 -2.88 21.62 -19.56
C LYS A 585 -3.12 22.26 -18.19
N TYR A 586 -2.28 23.25 -17.87
CA TYR A 586 -2.28 23.95 -16.59
C TYR A 586 -2.23 25.45 -16.83
N ASP A 587 -2.95 26.19 -16.00
CA ASP A 587 -2.87 27.64 -15.92
C ASP A 587 -1.74 28.06 -14.98
N PHE A 588 -1.05 29.15 -15.31
CA PHE A 588 0.09 29.67 -14.56
C PHE A 588 -0.21 31.09 -14.08
N GLY A 589 0.11 31.40 -12.81
CA GLY A 589 -0.13 32.72 -12.21
C GLY A 589 -1.52 32.90 -11.58
N LEU A 590 -2.07 31.85 -10.95
CA LEU A 590 -3.35 31.87 -10.20
C LEU A 590 -3.25 32.53 -8.81
N ALA A 591 -2.51 33.63 -8.68
CA ALA A 591 -2.86 34.63 -7.69
C ALA A 591 -4.14 35.34 -8.17
N ALA A 592 -5.11 35.55 -7.28
CA ALA A 592 -6.28 36.35 -7.63
C ALA A 592 -5.80 37.76 -8.04
N LYS A 593 -6.35 38.33 -9.12
CA LYS A 593 -5.90 39.65 -9.61
C LYS A 593 -6.49 40.82 -8.82
N GLU A 594 -7.51 40.55 -8.02
CA GLU A 594 -8.30 41.55 -7.30
C GLU A 594 -8.53 41.07 -5.87
N ASN A 595 -8.54 42.01 -4.92
CA ASN A 595 -8.83 41.74 -3.50
C ASN A 595 -10.30 41.32 -3.35
N GLN A 596 -10.57 40.26 -2.61
CA GLN A 596 -11.94 39.76 -2.41
C GLN A 596 -12.28 39.58 -0.92
N VAL A 597 -13.56 39.70 -0.59
CA VAL A 597 -14.07 39.42 0.75
C VAL A 597 -14.23 37.90 0.89
N GLY A 598 -13.64 37.33 1.93
CA GLY A 598 -13.74 35.91 2.27
C GLY A 598 -12.83 34.96 1.51
N GLN A 599 -12.03 35.42 0.53
CA GLN A 599 -11.06 34.59 -0.19
C GLN A 599 -9.64 34.90 0.31
N VAL A 600 -8.90 33.88 0.76
CA VAL A 600 -7.52 34.01 1.27
C VAL A 600 -6.58 33.04 0.56
N THR A 601 -5.39 33.50 0.16
CA THR A 601 -4.34 32.61 -0.35
C THR A 601 -3.55 31.98 0.80
N GLY A 602 -3.72 30.67 1.00
CA GLY A 602 -2.91 29.84 1.89
C GLY A 602 -1.81 29.09 1.13
N LEU A 603 -0.74 28.71 1.85
CA LEU A 603 0.32 27.85 1.30
C LEU A 603 0.20 26.41 1.81
N ALA A 604 0.06 25.47 0.88
CA ALA A 604 0.00 24.04 1.16
C ALA A 604 1.33 23.33 0.88
N TRP A 605 1.53 22.20 1.56
CA TRP A 605 2.55 21.22 1.21
C TRP A 605 1.84 19.97 0.69
N THR A 606 2.27 19.46 -0.46
CA THR A 606 1.79 18.20 -1.05
C THR A 606 2.99 17.33 -1.42
N GLU A 607 2.76 16.03 -1.65
CA GLU A 607 3.81 15.10 -2.07
C GLU A 607 4.50 15.48 -3.39
N VAL A 608 3.81 16.23 -4.26
CA VAL A 608 4.34 16.73 -5.54
C VAL A 608 5.02 18.10 -5.43
N GLY A 609 5.07 18.68 -4.23
CA GLY A 609 5.65 19.99 -3.92
C GLY A 609 4.69 20.90 -3.16
N GLY A 610 5.13 22.13 -2.88
CA GLY A 610 4.23 23.14 -2.32
C GLY A 610 3.21 23.63 -3.36
N ASP A 611 2.07 24.11 -2.90
CA ASP A 611 1.00 24.63 -3.75
C ASP A 611 0.30 25.86 -3.14
N LEU A 612 -0.41 26.62 -3.98
CA LEU A 612 -1.33 27.66 -3.52
C LEU A 612 -2.72 27.06 -3.30
N LEU A 613 -3.33 27.33 -2.15
CA LEU A 613 -4.74 27.04 -1.89
C LEU A 613 -5.50 28.35 -1.70
N THR A 614 -6.61 28.52 -2.43
CA THR A 614 -7.60 29.55 -2.10
C THR A 614 -8.54 29.00 -1.04
N ILE A 615 -8.60 29.63 0.13
CA ILE A 615 -9.59 29.32 1.17
C ILE A 615 -10.72 30.32 1.02
N GLU A 616 -11.93 29.82 0.84
CA GLU A 616 -13.14 30.63 0.64
C GLU A 616 -14.04 30.49 1.86
N ALA A 617 -14.54 31.62 2.35
CA ALA A 617 -15.58 31.68 3.36
C ALA A 617 -16.80 32.42 2.79
N ALA A 618 -17.99 31.97 3.16
CA ALA A 618 -19.25 32.62 2.90
C ALA A 618 -20.10 32.67 4.17
N VAL A 619 -20.92 33.72 4.30
CA VAL A 619 -21.82 33.92 5.44
C VAL A 619 -23.25 34.06 4.92
N MET A 620 -24.17 33.30 5.51
CA MET A 620 -25.58 33.24 5.12
C MET A 620 -26.47 33.39 6.36
N PRO A 621 -27.70 33.93 6.28
CA PRO A 621 -28.64 33.90 7.40
C PRO A 621 -28.91 32.46 7.86
N GLY A 622 -28.85 32.20 9.16
CA GLY A 622 -28.82 30.83 9.70
C GLY A 622 -29.00 30.73 11.22
N LYS A 623 -28.43 29.68 11.81
CA LYS A 623 -28.51 29.32 13.25
C LYS A 623 -27.14 29.20 13.93
N GLY A 624 -26.06 29.66 13.29
CA GLY A 624 -24.69 29.56 13.84
C GLY A 624 -23.96 28.26 13.47
N ASN A 625 -24.41 27.56 12.42
CA ASN A 625 -23.75 26.35 11.93
C ASN A 625 -22.45 26.68 11.18
N VAL A 626 -21.51 25.73 11.16
CA VAL A 626 -20.28 25.84 10.36
C VAL A 626 -20.21 24.67 9.37
N ILE A 627 -20.45 24.98 8.10
CA ILE A 627 -20.40 24.05 6.97
C ILE A 627 -18.95 23.99 6.46
N ARG A 628 -18.45 22.78 6.19
CA ARG A 628 -17.06 22.50 5.80
C ARG A 628 -17.04 21.64 4.55
N THR A 629 -16.52 22.16 3.43
CA THR A 629 -16.43 21.40 2.17
C THR A 629 -15.03 21.52 1.54
N GLY A 630 -14.65 20.52 0.74
CA GLY A 630 -13.31 20.48 0.11
C GLY A 630 -12.49 19.21 0.38
N SER A 631 -13.10 18.19 0.98
CA SER A 631 -12.42 16.97 1.46
C SER A 631 -11.33 17.27 2.49
N LEU A 632 -11.73 18.03 3.52
CA LEU A 632 -10.90 18.35 4.68
C LEU A 632 -10.79 17.11 5.58
N GLY A 633 -9.57 16.76 5.98
CA GLY A 633 -9.31 15.76 7.02
C GLY A 633 -9.65 16.29 8.43
N ASP A 634 -9.48 15.45 9.45
CA ASP A 634 -9.99 15.74 10.79
C ASP A 634 -9.17 16.85 11.49
N VAL A 635 -7.85 16.88 11.33
CA VAL A 635 -6.99 17.95 11.88
C VAL A 635 -7.33 19.31 11.24
N MET A 636 -7.68 19.31 9.95
CA MET A 636 -8.13 20.51 9.27
C MET A 636 -9.54 20.96 9.70
N LYS A 637 -10.45 20.04 10.10
CA LYS A 637 -11.75 20.40 10.71
C LYS A 637 -11.57 21.01 12.11
N GLU A 638 -10.67 20.47 12.92
CA GLU A 638 -10.33 21.04 14.23
C GLU A 638 -9.74 22.45 14.10
N SER A 639 -8.89 22.66 13.09
CA SER A 639 -8.32 23.98 12.77
C SER A 639 -9.39 25.03 12.45
N VAL A 640 -10.50 24.63 11.82
CA VAL A 640 -11.66 25.51 11.59
C VAL A 640 -12.34 25.92 12.91
N GLU A 641 -12.49 24.99 13.87
CA GLU A 641 -13.09 25.29 15.18
C GLU A 641 -12.17 26.15 16.05
N ALA A 642 -10.85 25.92 15.99
CA ALA A 642 -9.86 26.77 16.63
C ALA A 642 -9.91 28.20 16.06
N ALA A 643 -9.93 28.33 14.73
CA ALA A 643 -10.06 29.61 14.04
C ALA A 643 -11.36 30.35 14.43
N ARG A 644 -12.51 29.65 14.45
CA ARG A 644 -13.79 30.20 14.92
C ARG A 644 -13.71 30.71 16.37
N SER A 645 -13.11 29.93 17.25
CA SER A 645 -12.95 30.26 18.66
C SER A 645 -12.10 31.52 18.86
N VAL A 646 -10.99 31.63 18.11
CA VAL A 646 -10.13 32.83 18.11
C VAL A 646 -10.91 34.07 17.65
N VAL A 647 -11.66 33.99 16.54
CA VAL A 647 -12.46 35.12 16.04
C VAL A 647 -13.55 35.52 17.04
N ARG A 648 -14.28 34.55 17.62
CA ARG A 648 -15.32 34.81 18.62
C ARG A 648 -14.75 35.46 19.89
N SER A 649 -13.58 35.00 20.37
CA SER A 649 -12.90 35.60 21.53
C SER A 649 -12.47 37.06 21.33
N ARG A 650 -12.38 37.51 20.08
CA ARG A 650 -11.94 38.85 19.67
C ARG A 650 -13.05 39.69 19.02
N SER A 651 -14.30 39.22 19.03
CA SER A 651 -15.45 39.81 18.30
C SER A 651 -15.53 41.33 18.43
N ARG A 652 -15.62 41.85 19.66
CA ARG A 652 -15.70 43.28 19.99
C ARG A 652 -14.51 44.09 19.45
N ARG A 653 -13.27 43.57 19.54
CA ARG A 653 -12.07 44.24 19.01
C ARG A 653 -12.05 44.30 17.48
N LEU A 654 -12.65 43.30 16.83
CA LEU A 654 -12.70 43.16 15.37
C LEU A 654 -13.95 43.83 14.75
N GLY A 655 -14.80 44.49 15.54
CA GLY A 655 -16.03 45.12 15.03
C GLY A 655 -17.20 44.15 14.79
N ILE A 656 -17.06 42.88 15.19
CA ILE A 656 -18.03 41.82 14.93
C ILE A 656 -19.04 41.77 16.09
N LYS A 657 -20.33 41.84 15.78
CA LYS A 657 -21.42 41.70 16.77
C LYS A 657 -21.57 40.25 17.20
N ASP A 658 -21.80 40.01 18.50
CA ASP A 658 -21.92 38.65 19.03
C ASP A 658 -23.10 37.86 18.42
N GLU A 659 -24.19 38.56 18.03
CA GLU A 659 -25.33 37.96 17.30
C GLU A 659 -24.94 37.30 15.96
N ALA A 660 -23.84 37.72 15.33
CA ALA A 660 -23.40 37.18 14.04
C ALA A 660 -23.08 35.68 14.13
N PHE A 661 -22.57 35.22 15.28
CA PHE A 661 -22.23 33.81 15.51
C PHE A 661 -23.45 32.90 15.78
N GLU A 662 -24.63 33.49 16.00
CA GLU A 662 -25.88 32.79 16.34
C GLU A 662 -26.93 32.90 15.23
N LYS A 663 -26.97 34.02 14.51
CA LYS A 663 -27.96 34.31 13.45
C LYS A 663 -27.44 34.08 12.03
N GLN A 664 -26.18 33.66 11.87
CA GLN A 664 -25.57 33.42 10.56
C GLN A 664 -24.85 32.06 10.53
N ASP A 665 -25.09 31.31 9.46
CA ASP A 665 -24.33 30.10 9.13
C ASP A 665 -23.10 30.49 8.31
N ILE A 666 -21.98 29.85 8.62
CA ILE A 666 -20.68 30.09 8.00
C ILE A 666 -20.31 28.86 7.16
N HIS A 667 -19.98 29.06 5.90
CA HIS A 667 -19.51 27.99 5.03
C HIS A 667 -18.05 28.26 4.65
N ILE A 668 -17.15 27.37 5.09
CA ILE A 668 -15.75 27.36 4.62
C ILE A 668 -15.59 26.29 3.55
N HIS A 669 -15.11 26.72 2.39
CA HIS A 669 -14.75 25.88 1.26
C HIS A 669 -13.25 25.95 0.98
N VAL A 670 -12.63 24.78 0.78
CA VAL A 670 -11.31 24.68 0.15
C VAL A 670 -11.51 23.95 -1.19
N PRO A 671 -11.25 24.60 -2.35
CA PRO A 671 -11.43 23.99 -3.68
C PRO A 671 -10.57 22.75 -3.95
N GLU A 672 -10.63 22.23 -5.17
CA GLU A 672 -10.03 20.96 -5.61
C GLU A 672 -10.53 19.72 -4.80
N GLY A 673 -11.82 19.61 -4.47
CA GLY A 673 -12.36 18.59 -3.53
C GLY A 673 -12.08 17.09 -3.80
N ALA A 674 -11.42 16.73 -4.91
CA ALA A 674 -10.92 15.38 -5.17
C ALA A 674 -9.58 15.06 -4.45
N THR A 675 -8.79 16.08 -4.08
CA THR A 675 -7.58 15.92 -3.27
C THR A 675 -7.93 16.06 -1.78
N PRO A 676 -7.60 15.09 -0.91
CA PRO A 676 -7.75 15.27 0.53
C PRO A 676 -6.73 16.31 1.03
N LYS A 677 -7.18 17.27 1.84
CA LYS A 677 -6.28 18.20 2.55
C LYS A 677 -6.39 17.94 4.03
N ASP A 678 -5.27 17.65 4.66
CA ASP A 678 -5.20 17.51 6.11
C ASP A 678 -3.93 18.16 6.65
N GLY A 679 -4.02 18.69 7.87
CA GLY A 679 -2.93 19.38 8.55
C GLY A 679 -3.27 20.82 8.98
N PRO A 680 -2.70 21.30 10.11
CA PRO A 680 -3.17 22.51 10.79
C PRO A 680 -2.61 23.82 10.22
N SER A 681 -1.63 23.75 9.30
CA SER A 681 -0.87 24.92 8.80
C SER A 681 -1.63 25.96 7.98
N ALA A 682 -2.96 25.81 7.88
CA ALA A 682 -3.91 26.75 7.28
C ALA A 682 -4.69 27.59 8.31
N GLY A 683 -4.50 27.37 9.62
CA GLY A 683 -5.26 28.03 10.69
C GLY A 683 -5.29 29.56 10.58
N GLY A 684 -4.14 30.20 10.38
CA GLY A 684 -4.07 31.66 10.19
C GLY A 684 -4.84 32.18 8.96
N ALA A 685 -4.85 31.41 7.87
CA ALA A 685 -5.60 31.75 6.66
C ALA A 685 -7.11 31.58 6.87
N MET A 686 -7.54 30.52 7.54
CA MET A 686 -8.95 30.30 7.91
C MET A 686 -9.47 31.40 8.84
N THR A 687 -8.69 31.80 9.85
CA THR A 687 -9.05 32.94 10.71
C THR A 687 -9.17 34.23 9.91
N THR A 688 -8.26 34.50 8.97
CA THR A 688 -8.33 35.69 8.11
C THR A 688 -9.58 35.68 7.22
N ALA A 689 -9.94 34.53 6.64
CA ALA A 689 -11.14 34.38 5.82
C ALA A 689 -12.41 34.66 6.64
N LEU A 690 -12.49 34.10 7.85
CA LEU A 690 -13.59 34.33 8.80
C LEU A 690 -13.73 35.81 9.20
N VAL A 691 -12.63 36.48 9.54
CA VAL A 691 -12.66 37.93 9.87
C VAL A 691 -13.10 38.73 8.65
N SER A 692 -12.60 38.42 7.47
CA SER A 692 -12.96 39.12 6.23
C SER A 692 -14.46 39.08 5.94
N VAL A 693 -15.10 37.90 5.98
CA VAL A 693 -16.56 37.80 5.73
C VAL A 693 -17.42 38.44 6.83
N LEU A 694 -17.02 38.35 8.09
CA LEU A 694 -17.79 38.90 9.21
C LEU A 694 -17.64 40.44 9.33
N THR A 695 -16.58 41.02 8.77
CA THR A 695 -16.33 42.48 8.77
C THR A 695 -16.62 43.16 7.42
N GLY A 696 -16.76 42.38 6.34
CA GLY A 696 -16.90 42.92 4.98
C GLY A 696 -15.62 43.62 4.48
N ILE A 697 -14.45 43.20 4.96
CA ILE A 697 -13.15 43.78 4.58
C ILE A 697 -12.44 42.86 3.59
N PRO A 698 -12.08 43.32 2.38
CA PRO A 698 -11.33 42.51 1.42
C PRO A 698 -9.97 42.06 1.95
N VAL A 699 -9.58 40.85 1.58
CA VAL A 699 -8.23 40.31 1.79
C VAL A 699 -7.38 40.68 0.58
N ARG A 700 -6.14 41.07 0.82
CA ARG A 700 -5.15 41.36 -0.22
C ARG A 700 -4.77 40.10 -0.99
N ALA A 701 -4.95 40.14 -2.30
CA ALA A 701 -4.65 39.00 -3.17
C ALA A 701 -3.14 38.78 -3.46
N ASP A 702 -2.30 39.79 -3.17
CA ASP A 702 -0.84 39.70 -3.31
C ASP A 702 -0.12 39.11 -2.08
N VAL A 703 -0.89 38.67 -1.08
CA VAL A 703 -0.43 38.11 0.20
C VAL A 703 -0.79 36.63 0.29
N ALA A 704 0.19 35.77 0.61
CA ALA A 704 -0.08 34.40 1.04
C ALA A 704 0.40 34.16 2.47
N MET A 705 -0.19 33.18 3.15
CA MET A 705 0.18 32.89 4.54
C MET A 705 0.15 31.40 4.88
N THR A 706 0.93 31.02 5.88
CA THR A 706 0.88 29.69 6.50
C THR A 706 1.23 29.78 7.98
N GLY A 707 0.59 28.94 8.78
CA GLY A 707 0.72 28.94 10.23
C GLY A 707 -0.42 28.17 10.87
N GLU A 708 -0.08 27.29 11.80
CA GLU A 708 -1.05 26.71 12.74
C GLU A 708 -1.46 27.78 13.76
N ILE A 709 -2.70 27.74 14.25
CA ILE A 709 -3.23 28.74 15.18
C ILE A 709 -3.73 28.09 16.47
N THR A 710 -3.28 28.62 17.60
CA THR A 710 -3.80 28.21 18.93
C THR A 710 -5.10 28.95 19.27
N LEU A 711 -5.85 28.45 20.25
CA LEU A 711 -7.02 29.16 20.82
C LEU A 711 -6.68 30.56 21.39
N ARG A 712 -5.39 30.83 21.70
CA ARG A 712 -4.93 32.16 22.15
C ARG A 712 -4.69 33.13 20.98
N GLY A 713 -4.64 32.64 19.74
CA GLY A 713 -4.27 33.41 18.54
C GLY A 713 -2.76 33.54 18.33
N GLU A 714 -1.97 32.67 18.96
CA GLU A 714 -0.53 32.51 18.67
C GLU A 714 -0.35 31.60 17.45
N VAL A 715 0.60 31.96 16.58
CA VAL A 715 0.91 31.29 15.31
C VAL A 715 2.11 30.37 15.51
N LEU A 716 1.89 29.07 15.35
CA LEU A 716 2.87 28.01 15.61
C LEU A 716 3.70 27.63 14.37
N PRO A 717 4.92 27.08 14.55
CA PRO A 717 5.78 26.66 13.45
C PRO A 717 5.16 25.60 12.56
N ILE A 718 5.54 25.61 11.28
CA ILE A 718 5.05 24.72 10.24
C ILE A 718 6.18 24.01 9.50
N GLY A 719 5.89 22.81 8.98
CA GLY A 719 6.79 22.08 8.09
C GLY A 719 6.71 22.53 6.62
N GLY A 720 7.75 22.21 5.85
CA GLY A 720 7.76 22.37 4.38
C GLY A 720 7.86 23.82 3.89
N LEU A 721 8.50 24.71 4.67
CA LEU A 721 8.58 26.14 4.36
C LEU A 721 9.22 26.41 2.98
N LYS A 722 10.31 25.69 2.64
CA LYS A 722 11.01 25.83 1.34
C LYS A 722 10.06 25.56 0.18
N GLU A 723 9.35 24.43 0.21
CA GLU A 723 8.40 24.05 -0.83
C GLU A 723 7.21 25.04 -0.93
N LYS A 724 6.71 25.54 0.21
CA LYS A 724 5.64 26.54 0.28
C LYS A 724 6.06 27.90 -0.30
N LEU A 725 7.25 28.40 0.01
CA LEU A 725 7.75 29.66 -0.57
C LEU A 725 8.11 29.53 -2.05
N LEU A 726 8.57 28.37 -2.51
CA LEU A 726 8.70 28.08 -3.94
C LEU A 726 7.34 28.10 -4.66
N ALA A 727 6.25 27.66 -4.01
CA ALA A 727 4.91 27.76 -4.56
C ALA A 727 4.42 29.21 -4.64
N ALA A 728 4.63 30.01 -3.59
CA ALA A 728 4.35 31.44 -3.57
C ALA A 728 5.06 32.19 -4.71
N HIS A 729 6.35 31.89 -4.93
CA HIS A 729 7.15 32.47 -6.02
C HIS A 729 6.56 32.16 -7.40
N ARG A 730 6.26 30.89 -7.68
CA ARG A 730 5.61 30.47 -8.95
C ARG A 730 4.22 31.09 -9.14
N GLY A 731 3.52 31.34 -8.04
CA GLY A 731 2.21 31.99 -8.05
C GLY A 731 2.25 33.50 -8.27
N GLY A 732 3.43 34.14 -8.20
CA GLY A 732 3.57 35.59 -8.31
C GLY A 732 3.14 36.35 -7.04
N ILE A 733 3.07 35.68 -5.89
CA ILE A 733 2.79 36.31 -4.59
C ILE A 733 3.97 37.19 -4.19
N LYS A 734 3.68 38.41 -3.70
CA LYS A 734 4.70 39.39 -3.31
C LYS A 734 5.05 39.33 -1.84
N LEU A 735 4.05 39.13 -0.98
CA LEU A 735 4.21 39.13 0.47
C LEU A 735 3.83 37.75 1.02
N VAL A 736 4.71 37.14 1.83
CA VAL A 736 4.40 35.87 2.51
C VAL A 736 4.58 35.99 4.01
N LEU A 737 3.51 35.66 4.74
CA LEU A 737 3.47 35.64 6.19
C LEU A 737 3.82 34.23 6.71
N ILE A 738 4.85 34.14 7.56
CA ILE A 738 5.38 32.88 8.09
C ILE A 738 5.47 32.91 9.62
N PRO A 739 5.43 31.77 10.33
CA PRO A 739 5.59 31.76 11.79
C PRO A 739 6.99 32.27 12.21
N GLU A 740 7.07 33.01 13.31
CA GLU A 740 8.35 33.57 13.82
C GLU A 740 9.42 32.48 14.07
N GLU A 741 9.02 31.32 14.59
CA GLU A 741 9.93 30.20 14.84
C GLU A 741 10.52 29.55 13.58
N ASN A 742 9.94 29.80 12.39
CA ASN A 742 10.41 29.27 11.11
C ASN A 742 11.49 30.16 10.44
N VAL A 743 11.88 31.29 11.04
CA VAL A 743 12.95 32.15 10.51
C VAL A 743 14.27 31.39 10.32
N LYS A 744 14.55 30.39 11.17
CA LYS A 744 15.70 29.48 11.05
C LYS A 744 15.72 28.71 9.72
N ASP A 745 14.55 28.34 9.19
CA ASP A 745 14.42 27.51 7.99
C ASP A 745 14.65 28.30 6.70
N LEU A 746 14.71 29.64 6.79
CA LEU A 746 15.07 30.52 5.66
C LEU A 746 16.50 30.26 5.16
N ALA A 747 17.38 29.66 5.98
CA ALA A 747 18.73 29.27 5.58
C ALA A 747 18.76 28.19 4.46
N ASP A 748 17.68 27.43 4.28
CA ASP A 748 17.56 26.41 3.22
C ASP A 748 16.93 26.92 1.92
N ILE A 749 16.58 28.20 1.88
CA ILE A 749 15.90 28.83 0.74
C ILE A 749 16.92 29.56 -0.15
N PRO A 750 16.92 29.31 -1.47
CA PRO A 750 17.73 30.04 -2.44
C PRO A 750 17.50 31.56 -2.41
N ASP A 751 18.56 32.34 -2.57
CA ASP A 751 18.50 33.81 -2.44
C ASP A 751 17.70 34.48 -3.57
N ASN A 752 17.59 33.87 -4.75
CA ASN A 752 16.70 34.35 -5.81
C ASN A 752 15.22 34.36 -5.37
N VAL A 753 14.79 33.42 -4.52
CA VAL A 753 13.43 33.39 -3.96
C VAL A 753 13.27 34.43 -2.86
N LYS A 754 14.26 34.56 -1.96
CA LYS A 754 14.25 35.56 -0.88
C LYS A 754 14.23 37.00 -1.41
N ASN A 755 14.91 37.26 -2.51
CA ASN A 755 14.98 38.59 -3.12
C ASN A 755 13.73 38.93 -3.95
N ALA A 756 12.90 37.93 -4.29
CA ALA A 756 11.68 38.10 -5.08
C ALA A 756 10.40 38.19 -4.25
N ILE A 757 10.43 37.77 -2.97
CA ILE A 757 9.29 37.75 -2.05
C ILE A 757 9.65 38.48 -0.77
N GLU A 758 8.81 39.42 -0.34
CA GLU A 758 8.87 39.97 1.01
C GLU A 758 8.35 38.93 2.01
N ILE A 759 9.21 38.48 2.92
CA ILE A 759 8.86 37.45 3.92
C ILE A 759 8.77 38.11 5.29
N VAL A 760 7.57 38.09 5.90
CA VAL A 760 7.34 38.71 7.21
C VAL A 760 7.07 37.63 8.27
N PRO A 761 7.94 37.53 9.31
CA PRO A 761 7.70 36.65 10.45
C PRO A 761 6.55 37.19 11.31
N VAL A 762 5.64 36.32 11.71
CA VAL A 762 4.48 36.64 12.55
C VAL A 762 4.34 35.65 13.70
N ARG A 763 4.00 36.16 14.89
CA ARG A 763 3.70 35.35 16.08
C ARG A 763 2.24 35.43 16.52
N TRP A 764 1.57 36.54 16.24
CA TRP A 764 0.20 36.78 16.67
C TRP A 764 -0.71 36.99 15.46
N ILE A 765 -1.89 36.38 15.50
CA ILE A 765 -2.91 36.51 14.45
C ILE A 765 -3.31 37.97 14.21
N ASP A 766 -3.25 38.80 15.23
CA ASP A 766 -3.52 40.24 15.15
C ASP A 766 -2.58 40.93 14.13
N LYS A 767 -1.32 40.49 14.00
CA LYS A 767 -0.36 40.99 12.98
C LYS A 767 -0.62 40.41 11.58
N VAL A 768 -1.14 39.20 11.50
CA VAL A 768 -1.58 38.60 10.22
C VAL A 768 -2.72 39.41 9.63
N LEU A 769 -3.74 39.72 10.45
CA LEU A 769 -4.90 40.50 10.04
C LEU A 769 -4.51 41.93 9.61
N GLU A 770 -3.56 42.57 10.31
CA GLU A 770 -3.02 43.89 9.95
C GLU A 770 -2.38 43.93 8.56
N LEU A 771 -1.66 42.87 8.17
CA LEU A 771 -0.90 42.81 6.90
C LEU A 771 -1.73 42.26 5.73
N ALA A 772 -2.70 41.38 6.01
CA ALA A 772 -3.49 40.67 5.01
C ALA A 772 -4.82 41.35 4.64
N LEU A 773 -5.43 42.13 5.53
CA LEU A 773 -6.65 42.88 5.23
C LEU A 773 -6.31 44.22 4.56
N GLU A 774 -7.17 44.70 3.67
CA GLU A 774 -6.99 46.00 2.99
C GLU A 774 -7.09 47.20 3.95
N ARG A 775 -7.80 47.04 5.08
CA ARG A 775 -7.93 48.04 6.15
C ARG A 775 -8.10 47.35 7.50
N SER A 776 -7.63 47.99 8.57
CA SER A 776 -7.82 47.48 9.93
C SER A 776 -9.31 47.44 10.31
N PRO A 777 -9.80 46.38 10.98
CA PRO A 777 -11.16 46.35 11.53
C PRO A 777 -11.37 47.45 12.57
N THR A 778 -12.54 48.10 12.54
CA THR A 778 -12.94 49.11 13.54
C THR A 778 -13.59 48.42 14.75
N PRO A 779 -13.08 48.57 15.98
CA PRO A 779 -13.70 48.02 17.17
C PRO A 779 -15.15 48.50 17.37
N LEU A 780 -15.98 47.67 18.01
CA LEU A 780 -17.29 48.12 18.48
C LEU A 780 -17.11 49.19 19.58
N PRO A 781 -18.03 50.17 19.70
CA PRO A 781 -18.04 51.11 20.81
C PRO A 781 -18.06 50.36 22.16
N PRO A 782 -17.40 50.87 23.21
CA PRO A 782 -17.65 50.39 24.57
C PRO A 782 -19.12 50.65 24.91
N GLU A 783 -19.79 49.64 25.48
CA GLU A 783 -21.13 49.84 26.04
C GLU A 783 -21.03 50.73 27.29
N GLU A 784 -21.79 51.82 27.31
CA GLU A 784 -22.23 52.40 28.59
C GLU A 784 -23.25 51.45 29.24
N ASP A 785 -23.10 51.23 30.55
CA ASP A 785 -23.95 50.31 31.33
C ASP A 785 -25.45 50.67 31.26
N ALA A 786 -26.20 50.03 30.36
CA ALA A 786 -27.65 50.23 30.28
C ALA A 786 -28.44 49.06 29.64
N LYS A 787 -28.71 48.00 30.43
CA LYS A 787 -30.06 47.81 31.02
C LYS A 787 -30.22 46.51 31.82
N ALA A 788 -30.43 46.72 33.12
CA ALA A 788 -31.41 46.06 33.99
C ALA A 788 -31.86 44.63 33.61
N ALA A 789 -31.41 43.66 34.42
CA ALA A 789 -32.10 42.39 34.55
C ALA A 789 -33.59 42.62 34.91
N ALA A 790 -34.49 42.07 34.10
CA ALA A 790 -35.90 41.94 34.47
C ALA A 790 -36.03 40.94 35.64
N PRO A 791 -36.97 41.16 36.58
CA PRO A 791 -37.04 40.35 37.80
C PRO A 791 -37.50 38.91 37.48
N VAL A 792 -36.76 37.94 38.02
CA VAL A 792 -37.15 36.52 38.00
C VAL A 792 -38.34 36.32 38.93
N GLY A 793 -39.41 35.69 38.42
CA GLY A 793 -40.62 35.41 39.19
C GLY A 793 -40.41 34.35 40.28
N GLU A 794 -41.25 34.42 41.32
CA GLU A 794 -41.22 33.52 42.47
C GLU A 794 -41.53 32.05 42.11
N ALA A 795 -40.79 31.12 42.71
CA ALA A 795 -41.32 29.79 43.04
C ALA A 795 -40.59 29.19 44.26
N ALA A 796 -41.37 28.98 45.33
CA ALA A 796 -41.19 28.02 46.43
C ALA A 796 -39.80 27.82 47.08
N LYS A 797 -39.72 28.19 48.36
CA LYS A 797 -38.80 27.57 49.34
C LYS A 797 -39.27 26.14 49.62
N ASP A 798 -38.34 25.19 49.74
CA ASP A 798 -38.39 24.23 50.85
C ASP A 798 -36.96 23.85 51.30
N ALA A 799 -36.84 23.35 52.53
CA ALA A 799 -35.58 23.34 53.29
C ALA A 799 -34.79 22.02 53.23
N GLY A 800 -33.46 22.12 53.36
CA GLY A 800 -32.57 20.95 53.45
C GLY A 800 -31.10 21.36 53.64
N SER A 801 -30.66 21.50 54.88
CA SER A 801 -29.29 21.86 55.24
C SER A 801 -28.28 20.72 55.10
N THR A 802 -27.02 21.11 54.82
CA THR A 802 -25.68 20.47 55.01
C THR A 802 -25.03 19.89 53.74
N GLU A 803 -23.72 20.03 53.47
CA GLU A 803 -22.56 20.28 54.35
C GLU A 803 -21.30 20.87 53.64
N VAL A 804 -20.21 21.01 54.42
CA VAL A 804 -18.93 21.74 54.21
C VAL A 804 -17.78 20.70 54.04
N VAL A 805 -16.80 20.78 53.12
CA VAL A 805 -16.38 21.80 52.11
C VAL A 805 -15.36 21.20 51.08
N LYS A 806 -14.87 22.03 50.13
CA LYS A 806 -13.61 21.98 49.31
C LYS A 806 -12.60 20.82 49.56
N HIS A 807 -11.85 20.34 48.56
CA HIS A 807 -11.03 21.15 47.63
C HIS A 807 -10.83 20.57 46.23
#